data_AF-A0A9W5ZZ84-F1
#
_entry.id   AF-A0A9W5ZZ84-F1
#
_cell.length_a   1.000
_cell.length_b   1.000
_cell.length_c   1.000
_cell.angle_alpha   90.00
_cell.angle_beta   90.00
_cell.angle_gamma   90.00
#
_symmetry.space_group_name_H-M   'P 1'
#
loop_
_entity.id
_entity.type
_entity.pdbx_description
1 polymer ?
#
loop_
_entity_poly.entity_id
_entity_poly.type
_entity_poly.pdbx_seq_one_letter_code
_entity_poly.pdbx_strand_id
1 'polypeptide(L)'
;MALRSMAWASMSILSLFGAGAASSPCTEGTFSSLNLSNIDILSLNVTAARNYATDASLSSGTTSAPVGQMPSTVDICIVSLQYTHPGQNDIVNTYIGLPLNDGNWNSRFLMDGGGGWVAGGLDEIIAPVASGYSSSSTDGGHNSTASTADWGFVSEGNTNWPALWDFSSVALGEAAVLGKLATEIYFGSPPKYSYWNGCSTGGRQGHMMAQRFPTYFDGIVGGSPAINWDKFQLAEFWPAFLAQLLDTQPPACVLDAFTDAAIDACDLLDGVKDDIISLPGQCHFEASSIVGQTVNCSDPDGQIAITNKMAELVQGMWDGPRSLEDQFEWYGLGYDADLAALLTTTCTSVDNCTVTPFSISADWARIFLARNSSFSIQGLTRQDFDDLYRESVDQYASVIGTRNLDLRGFKLAGGKMISWHGMQDELIPTNGTVDYYSRVMELDPSVADYYRFFLAPGVEHCEGGNGFDPNDYVFETLRAWVENSTVPDTLEATAVAVAGSNSSSTRTAYLCPYPKIFTYVGGDPNDASSFSLKFVQESSDDSDEGNTTDAQPDVQESHDDNQAASDEAQRDISDQISIFNHLPFPEVLYSQDENIRPSHVGSSPPVGSPVFEDPPIVASSSGLSPSLLNIVSPLASASTWTSSASPLSSVSPRPSSSPPLSSREAHLLRLFIQKIAPWADICDLRSHFSTEVPRRALQVPMVLKAVLCLAARHDAIMSNSSDWEASEYHGQCLELLIAALALPEETYDDNLLITVVTLRIYEELERATDEKCHWVGSNRLLNTMSKSASSGGLAEAVSWQFLRQAIYASLVQHQPMQLDLANYELSSVFRRRDDASYANIIIFLCAKIIQSCWGSHCSFVDEGEWQHLSESVEQWHRARPISWQPLQYKDSDLAENRPFPELWMMSPPAVVGLQYYHASCILLTSSHRHWNVSSDYELARLRRTEERTIASHLVRTIGLSMSNETVENAYFMACHLLHRYGYCLRHPSEKQGSLKFLRRVEKAVGWRTDWMIRELEVQWGELAEMDRWD
;
A
#
# COMPACT_ATOMS: atom_id res chain seq x y z
N MET A 1 -0.57 -30.68 -17.56
CA MET A 1 0.08 -30.89 -18.88
C MET A 1 -0.73 -30.16 -19.94
N ALA A 2 -0.10 -29.58 -20.96
CA ALA A 2 -0.73 -28.73 -22.00
C ALA A 2 -1.39 -27.41 -21.51
N LEU A 3 -0.55 -26.39 -21.27
CA LEU A 3 -0.77 -24.97 -21.61
C LEU A 3 0.51 -24.18 -21.22
N ARG A 4 1.55 -24.23 -22.08
CA ARG A 4 2.80 -23.45 -21.97
C ARG A 4 3.07 -22.78 -23.32
N SER A 5 2.50 -21.61 -23.57
CA SER A 5 2.86 -20.73 -24.70
C SER A 5 2.03 -19.43 -24.72
N MET A 6 2.66 -18.27 -24.48
CA MET A 6 2.49 -17.00 -25.24
C MET A 6 3.12 -15.83 -24.46
N ALA A 7 4.38 -15.51 -24.76
CA ALA A 7 5.08 -14.29 -24.31
C ALA A 7 6.34 -13.99 -25.16
N TRP A 8 6.31 -14.27 -26.48
CA TRP A 8 7.50 -14.16 -27.35
C TRP A 8 7.15 -13.61 -28.75
N ALA A 9 7.27 -12.29 -28.90
CA ALA A 9 7.49 -11.56 -30.16
C ALA A 9 7.94 -10.13 -29.75
N SER A 10 9.02 -9.54 -30.26
CA SER A 10 9.41 -9.55 -31.67
C SER A 10 10.92 -9.46 -31.92
N MET A 11 11.57 -10.59 -32.19
CA MET A 11 12.75 -10.65 -33.07
C MET A 11 12.61 -11.82 -34.05
N SER A 12 12.95 -11.57 -35.33
CA SER A 12 12.87 -12.57 -36.39
C SER A 12 14.26 -13.11 -36.73
N ILE A 13 14.63 -14.23 -36.12
CA ILE A 13 15.85 -14.99 -36.45
C ILE A 13 15.45 -16.30 -37.13
N LEU A 14 16.12 -16.65 -38.23
CA LEU A 14 15.81 -17.87 -38.98
C LEU A 14 16.26 -19.11 -38.19
N SER A 15 15.31 -19.97 -37.84
CA SER A 15 15.59 -21.27 -37.23
C SER A 15 16.04 -22.29 -38.29
N LEU A 16 17.31 -22.73 -38.18
CA LEU A 16 17.87 -23.87 -38.91
C LEU A 16 18.23 -24.97 -37.91
N PHE A 17 17.56 -26.13 -38.03
CA PHE A 17 17.75 -27.25 -37.11
C PHE A 17 19.07 -28.01 -37.35
N GLY A 18 19.74 -28.38 -36.26
CA GLY A 18 20.29 -29.74 -36.15
C GLY A 18 21.80 -29.93 -36.33
N ALA A 19 22.60 -29.33 -35.44
CA ALA A 19 23.90 -29.88 -35.04
C ALA A 19 24.15 -29.52 -33.57
N GLY A 20 24.97 -30.30 -32.86
CA GLY A 20 25.45 -29.91 -31.52
C GLY A 20 26.42 -28.74 -31.68
N ALA A 21 25.96 -27.52 -31.42
CA ALA A 21 26.79 -26.34 -31.40
C ALA A 21 27.57 -26.30 -30.08
N ALA A 22 28.86 -25.98 -30.16
CA ALA A 22 29.58 -25.48 -29.00
C ALA A 22 29.13 -24.04 -28.70
N SER A 23 29.37 -23.54 -27.49
CA SER A 23 29.02 -22.16 -27.12
C SER A 23 29.59 -21.14 -28.10
N SER A 24 28.91 -20.00 -28.18
CA SER A 24 29.43 -18.83 -28.88
C SER A 24 30.74 -18.37 -28.19
N PRO A 25 31.73 -17.80 -28.91
CA PRO A 25 33.02 -17.43 -28.30
C PRO A 25 32.84 -16.28 -27.30
N CYS A 26 33.41 -16.39 -26.10
CA CYS A 26 33.39 -15.34 -25.08
C CYS A 26 34.14 -14.09 -25.58
N THR A 27 33.42 -13.18 -26.24
CA THR A 27 33.93 -11.97 -26.90
C THR A 27 32.79 -10.94 -27.03
N GLU A 28 33.12 -9.64 -27.08
CA GLU A 28 32.15 -8.54 -27.28
C GLU A 28 31.23 -8.76 -28.48
N GLY A 29 31.76 -9.32 -29.59
CA GLY A 29 31.00 -9.59 -30.80
C GLY A 29 29.81 -10.55 -30.59
N THR A 30 29.95 -11.53 -29.69
CA THR A 30 28.86 -12.45 -29.31
C THR A 30 27.73 -11.70 -28.61
N PHE A 31 28.07 -10.86 -27.63
CA PHE A 31 27.09 -10.14 -26.80
C PHE A 31 26.64 -8.79 -27.40
N SER A 32 27.06 -8.47 -28.62
CA SER A 32 26.70 -7.23 -29.34
C SER A 32 25.20 -7.03 -29.64
N SER A 33 24.36 -7.99 -29.28
CA SER A 33 22.89 -7.92 -29.36
C SER A 33 22.18 -7.89 -27.99
N LEU A 34 22.94 -7.95 -26.89
CA LEU A 34 22.43 -7.83 -25.53
C LEU A 34 21.99 -6.37 -25.27
N ASN A 35 20.69 -6.13 -25.10
CA ASN A 35 20.14 -4.82 -24.75
C ASN A 35 18.71 -4.94 -24.17
N LEU A 36 18.24 -3.91 -23.47
CA LEU A 36 16.83 -3.71 -23.09
C LEU A 36 16.24 -2.51 -23.85
N SER A 37 14.92 -2.30 -23.76
CA SER A 37 14.22 -1.21 -24.48
C SER A 37 14.26 0.15 -23.78
N ASN A 38 14.70 0.19 -22.52
CA ASN A 38 14.63 1.33 -21.61
C ASN A 38 16.00 1.79 -21.07
N ILE A 39 17.09 1.26 -21.62
CA ILE A 39 18.48 1.57 -21.24
C ILE A 39 19.28 2.04 -22.47
N ASP A 40 20.21 2.97 -22.26
CA ASP A 40 21.26 3.32 -23.21
C ASP A 40 22.60 2.69 -22.74
N ILE A 41 23.13 1.76 -23.52
CA ILE A 41 24.41 1.08 -23.20
C ILE A 41 25.58 2.05 -23.41
N LEU A 42 26.32 2.30 -22.34
CA LEU A 42 27.52 3.15 -22.32
C LEU A 42 28.78 2.36 -22.64
N SER A 43 28.90 1.12 -22.15
CA SER A 43 29.97 0.20 -22.56
C SER A 43 29.63 -1.27 -22.36
N LEU A 44 30.31 -2.13 -23.12
CA LEU A 44 30.27 -3.59 -23.04
C LEU A 44 31.72 -4.08 -23.08
N ASN A 45 32.14 -4.84 -22.07
CA ASN A 45 33.47 -5.45 -21.98
C ASN A 45 33.30 -6.96 -21.71
N VAL A 46 34.06 -7.80 -22.41
CA VAL A 46 33.92 -9.27 -22.33
C VAL A 46 35.28 -9.94 -22.19
N THR A 47 35.50 -10.58 -21.04
CA THR A 47 36.77 -11.20 -20.66
C THR A 47 36.61 -12.71 -20.43
N ALA A 48 37.33 -13.51 -21.21
CA ALA A 48 37.45 -14.95 -21.00
C ALA A 48 38.58 -15.26 -19.99
N ALA A 49 38.26 -15.33 -18.70
CA ALA A 49 39.23 -15.59 -17.65
C ALA A 49 39.38 -17.09 -17.37
N ARG A 50 40.63 -17.57 -17.30
CA ARG A 50 40.94 -18.98 -17.01
C ARG A 50 41.74 -19.12 -15.73
N ASN A 51 41.41 -20.14 -14.92
CA ASN A 51 41.91 -20.29 -13.55
C ASN A 51 41.70 -19.01 -12.71
N TYR A 52 40.56 -18.34 -12.90
CA TYR A 52 40.16 -17.18 -12.10
C TYR A 52 39.98 -17.61 -10.63
N ALA A 53 40.42 -16.80 -9.68
CA ALA A 53 40.38 -17.17 -8.27
C ALA A 53 38.93 -17.19 -7.75
N THR A 54 38.60 -18.23 -7.01
CA THR A 54 37.32 -18.42 -6.30
C THR A 54 37.58 -18.28 -4.81
N ASP A 55 37.99 -17.09 -4.40
CA ASP A 55 38.20 -16.80 -2.97
C ASP A 55 36.83 -16.65 -2.29
N ALA A 56 36.63 -17.38 -1.19
CA ALA A 56 35.34 -17.46 -0.51
C ALA A 56 35.01 -16.19 0.29
N SER A 57 36.00 -15.32 0.57
CA SER A 57 35.79 -14.08 1.31
C SER A 57 35.39 -12.88 0.44
N LEU A 58 34.84 -13.12 -0.76
CA LEU A 58 34.53 -12.06 -1.74
C LEU A 58 33.02 -11.81 -1.95
N SER A 59 32.14 -12.76 -1.64
CA SER A 59 30.69 -12.58 -1.77
C SER A 59 30.12 -11.78 -0.60
N SER A 60 29.44 -10.67 -0.88
CA SER A 60 28.77 -9.84 0.15
C SER A 60 27.42 -10.40 0.62
N GLY A 61 26.89 -11.43 -0.05
CA GLY A 61 25.75 -12.23 0.40
C GLY A 61 26.21 -13.43 1.23
N THR A 62 25.90 -13.43 2.52
CA THR A 62 26.29 -14.45 3.52
C THR A 62 25.50 -15.76 3.44
N THR A 63 24.29 -15.76 2.86
CA THR A 63 23.57 -17.04 2.62
C THR A 63 24.30 -17.89 1.60
N SER A 64 24.61 -19.13 1.98
CA SER A 64 25.35 -20.06 1.13
C SER A 64 24.62 -20.38 -0.19
N ALA A 65 25.15 -19.85 -1.29
CA ALA A 65 25.03 -20.48 -2.61
C ALA A 65 25.51 -21.95 -2.51
N PRO A 66 25.09 -22.88 -3.39
CA PRO A 66 25.20 -24.32 -3.12
C PRO A 66 26.66 -24.83 -3.13
N VAL A 67 27.30 -24.82 -1.95
CA VAL A 67 28.68 -25.24 -1.72
C VAL A 67 28.72 -26.68 -1.17
N GLY A 68 28.88 -27.62 -2.09
CA GLY A 68 29.86 -28.68 -1.83
C GLY A 68 31.25 -28.10 -2.09
N GLN A 69 32.24 -28.42 -1.25
CA GLN A 69 33.62 -27.88 -1.23
C GLN A 69 34.07 -27.24 -2.56
N MET A 70 34.12 -25.89 -2.57
CA MET A 70 34.40 -25.11 -3.78
C MET A 70 35.74 -25.47 -4.44
N PRO A 71 35.82 -25.46 -5.78
CA PRO A 71 37.11 -25.47 -6.46
C PRO A 71 37.89 -24.21 -6.09
N SER A 72 39.22 -24.27 -6.09
CA SER A 72 40.08 -23.11 -5.80
C SER A 72 40.26 -22.14 -6.98
N THR A 73 39.76 -22.50 -8.17
CA THR A 73 39.69 -21.63 -9.35
C THR A 73 38.52 -22.01 -10.27
N VAL A 74 38.07 -21.07 -11.12
CA VAL A 74 37.04 -21.27 -12.15
C VAL A 74 37.49 -20.76 -13.53
N ASP A 75 36.94 -21.35 -14.59
CA ASP A 75 37.08 -20.90 -15.98
C ASP A 75 35.78 -20.17 -16.38
N ILE A 76 35.80 -18.83 -16.37
CA ILE A 76 34.62 -17.94 -16.43
C ILE A 76 34.70 -16.92 -17.57
N CYS A 77 33.58 -16.78 -18.29
CA CYS A 77 33.32 -15.67 -19.19
C CYS A 77 32.65 -14.57 -18.37
N ILE A 78 33.36 -13.45 -18.18
CA ILE A 78 32.86 -12.26 -17.51
C ILE A 78 32.39 -11.29 -18.59
N VAL A 79 31.11 -10.94 -18.57
CA VAL A 79 30.52 -9.88 -19.39
C VAL A 79 30.14 -8.74 -18.45
N SER A 80 30.76 -7.58 -18.62
CA SER A 80 30.46 -6.35 -17.89
C SER A 80 29.73 -5.38 -18.81
N LEU A 81 28.50 -5.03 -18.44
CA LEU A 81 27.68 -4.04 -19.13
C LEU A 81 27.51 -2.82 -18.25
N GLN A 82 27.77 -1.63 -18.80
CA GLN A 82 27.48 -0.36 -18.16
C GLN A 82 26.42 0.38 -18.97
N TYR A 83 25.38 0.90 -18.33
CA TYR A 83 24.28 1.61 -18.97
C TYR A 83 23.75 2.75 -18.09
N THR A 84 22.87 3.56 -18.70
CA THR A 84 22.07 4.61 -18.04
C THR A 84 20.64 4.53 -18.54
N HIS A 85 19.69 4.90 -17.69
CA HIS A 85 18.31 5.14 -18.08
C HIS A 85 18.19 6.52 -18.78
N PRO A 86 17.57 6.60 -19.98
CA PRO A 86 17.47 7.84 -20.74
C PRO A 86 16.85 9.00 -19.96
N GLY A 87 17.68 9.98 -19.62
CA GLY A 87 17.28 11.19 -18.89
C GLY A 87 17.39 11.12 -17.37
N GLN A 88 17.80 9.99 -16.78
CA GLN A 88 17.97 9.88 -15.32
C GLN A 88 19.40 10.26 -14.84
N ASN A 89 20.42 10.10 -15.70
CA ASN A 89 21.83 10.42 -15.39
C ASN A 89 22.40 9.57 -14.21
N ASP A 90 21.85 8.37 -14.07
CA ASP A 90 22.39 7.20 -13.40
C ASP A 90 23.59 6.60 -14.16
N ILE A 91 24.35 5.71 -13.51
CA ILE A 91 25.27 4.78 -14.17
C ILE A 91 25.16 3.43 -13.45
N VAL A 92 24.47 2.47 -14.07
CA VAL A 92 24.34 1.10 -13.54
C VAL A 92 25.41 0.21 -14.17
N ASN A 93 26.08 -0.60 -13.34
CA ASN A 93 26.96 -1.68 -13.80
C ASN A 93 26.29 -3.03 -13.53
N THR A 94 26.15 -3.84 -14.57
CA THR A 94 25.68 -5.23 -14.51
C THR A 94 26.81 -6.16 -14.90
N TYR A 95 27.08 -7.15 -14.04
CA TYR A 95 28.08 -8.18 -14.23
C TYR A 95 27.38 -9.50 -14.53
N ILE A 96 27.86 -10.25 -15.52
CA ILE A 96 27.27 -11.52 -15.94
C ILE A 96 28.39 -12.55 -16.04
N GLY A 97 28.22 -13.68 -15.35
CA GLY A 97 29.16 -14.79 -15.29
C GLY A 97 28.62 -16.02 -16.01
N LEU A 98 29.41 -16.59 -16.93
CA LEU A 98 29.03 -17.79 -17.69
C LEU A 98 30.20 -18.80 -17.68
N PRO A 99 29.96 -20.11 -17.39
CA PRO A 99 31.02 -21.12 -17.48
C PRO A 99 31.65 -21.20 -18.89
N LEU A 100 32.98 -21.07 -19.01
CA LEU A 100 33.68 -21.06 -20.33
C LEU A 100 33.65 -22.38 -21.11
N ASN A 101 33.19 -23.47 -20.48
CA ASN A 101 33.13 -24.79 -21.07
C ASN A 101 31.69 -25.30 -20.91
N ASP A 102 31.00 -25.57 -22.03
CA ASP A 102 29.56 -25.83 -22.10
C ASP A 102 29.12 -26.97 -21.15
N GLY A 103 29.96 -28.01 -21.03
CA GLY A 103 29.73 -29.16 -20.16
C GLY A 103 29.77 -28.86 -18.65
N ASN A 104 30.18 -27.64 -18.26
CA ASN A 104 30.13 -27.16 -16.88
C ASN A 104 28.81 -26.43 -16.59
N TRP A 105 28.06 -25.96 -17.60
CA TRP A 105 26.79 -25.27 -17.37
C TRP A 105 25.67 -26.28 -17.07
N ASN A 106 25.11 -26.18 -15.86
CA ASN A 106 24.11 -27.09 -15.33
C ASN A 106 22.67 -26.79 -15.83
N SER A 107 22.54 -25.93 -16.85
CA SER A 107 21.27 -25.41 -17.41
C SER A 107 20.43 -24.53 -16.45
N ARG A 108 21.02 -24.00 -15.38
CA ARG A 108 20.35 -23.11 -14.41
C ARG A 108 20.98 -21.72 -14.41
N PHE A 109 20.21 -20.76 -13.93
CA PHE A 109 20.64 -19.39 -13.65
C PHE A 109 20.52 -19.09 -12.15
N LEU A 110 21.46 -18.35 -11.57
CA LEU A 110 21.47 -17.94 -10.16
C LEU A 110 22.01 -16.51 -10.01
N MET A 111 21.29 -15.66 -9.29
CA MET A 111 21.79 -14.38 -8.80
C MET A 111 21.97 -14.42 -7.29
N ASP A 112 23.13 -13.96 -6.81
CA ASP A 112 23.38 -13.66 -5.40
C ASP A 112 23.22 -12.15 -5.16
N GLY A 113 22.52 -11.78 -4.08
CA GLY A 113 22.33 -10.40 -3.61
C GLY A 113 23.40 -9.93 -2.61
N GLY A 114 23.52 -8.60 -2.45
CA GLY A 114 24.53 -7.98 -1.58
C GLY A 114 24.11 -7.70 -0.13
N GLY A 115 24.91 -6.91 0.60
CA GLY A 115 24.71 -6.57 2.01
C GLY A 115 24.79 -5.06 2.30
N GLY A 116 24.03 -4.57 3.30
CA GLY A 116 24.00 -3.14 3.66
C GLY A 116 23.63 -2.25 2.48
N TRP A 117 24.43 -1.20 2.21
CA TRP A 117 24.27 -0.33 1.03
C TRP A 117 24.82 -0.93 -0.29
N VAL A 118 25.29 -2.17 -0.31
CA VAL A 118 25.79 -2.83 -1.54
C VAL A 118 24.69 -3.68 -2.16
N ALA A 119 24.37 -3.44 -3.44
CA ALA A 119 23.37 -4.25 -4.13
C ALA A 119 23.87 -5.63 -4.56
N GLY A 120 25.19 -5.75 -4.73
CA GLY A 120 25.90 -6.83 -5.40
C GLY A 120 27.09 -6.24 -6.16
N GLY A 121 27.69 -7.00 -7.07
CA GLY A 121 28.92 -6.59 -7.74
C GLY A 121 29.49 -7.62 -8.71
N LEU A 122 30.81 -7.56 -8.92
CA LEU A 122 31.52 -8.51 -9.77
C LEU A 122 31.71 -9.86 -9.08
N ASP A 123 31.80 -9.89 -7.75
CA ASP A 123 32.22 -11.07 -7.01
C ASP A 123 31.07 -12.06 -6.78
N GLU A 124 29.84 -11.56 -6.67
CA GLU A 124 28.59 -12.32 -6.57
C GLU A 124 28.30 -13.24 -7.77
N ILE A 125 28.98 -13.08 -8.92
CA ILE A 125 28.84 -14.01 -10.05
C ILE A 125 29.81 -15.21 -9.95
N ILE A 126 30.84 -15.14 -9.11
CA ILE A 126 31.94 -16.11 -9.08
C ILE A 126 31.47 -17.45 -8.53
N ALA A 127 30.84 -17.44 -7.36
CA ALA A 127 30.41 -18.67 -6.68
C ALA A 127 29.32 -19.44 -7.47
N PRO A 128 28.27 -18.79 -8.01
CA PRO A 128 27.33 -19.43 -8.93
C PRO A 128 27.99 -20.11 -10.13
N VAL A 129 28.96 -19.46 -10.79
CA VAL A 129 29.63 -20.01 -11.98
C VAL A 129 30.56 -21.17 -11.64
N ALA A 130 31.24 -21.13 -10.49
CA ALA A 130 32.02 -22.25 -9.98
C ALA A 130 31.11 -23.47 -9.67
N SER A 131 29.89 -23.23 -9.20
CA SER A 131 28.82 -24.24 -9.02
C SER A 131 28.08 -24.60 -10.33
N GLY A 132 28.55 -24.12 -11.48
CA GLY A 132 28.07 -24.45 -12.82
C GLY A 132 26.79 -23.74 -13.26
N TYR A 133 26.32 -22.73 -12.54
CA TYR A 133 25.20 -21.88 -12.97
C TYR A 133 25.69 -20.84 -13.98
N SER A 134 24.78 -20.30 -14.79
CA SER A 134 24.96 -18.95 -15.33
C SER A 134 24.49 -17.94 -14.29
N SER A 135 25.06 -16.74 -14.28
CA SER A 135 24.81 -15.79 -13.19
C SER A 135 24.87 -14.34 -13.65
N SER A 136 24.24 -13.46 -12.88
CA SER A 136 24.47 -12.02 -12.94
C SER A 136 24.29 -11.37 -11.58
N SER A 137 24.87 -10.18 -11.43
CA SER A 137 24.66 -9.28 -10.31
C SER A 137 24.88 -7.83 -10.77
N THR A 138 24.61 -6.86 -9.91
CA THR A 138 24.72 -5.43 -10.24
C THR A 138 25.14 -4.61 -9.03
N ASP A 139 25.82 -3.50 -9.27
CA ASP A 139 26.15 -2.51 -8.25
C ASP A 139 24.92 -1.72 -7.74
N GLY A 140 23.80 -1.79 -8.46
CA GLY A 140 22.56 -1.10 -8.10
C GLY A 140 22.55 0.39 -8.42
N GLY A 141 23.40 0.85 -9.35
CA GLY A 141 23.45 2.27 -9.76
C GLY A 141 24.46 3.12 -9.00
N HIS A 142 25.22 2.53 -8.05
CA HIS A 142 26.30 3.21 -7.34
C HIS A 142 27.46 2.29 -6.99
N ASN A 143 28.66 2.86 -6.89
CA ASN A 143 29.86 2.14 -6.48
C ASN A 143 29.79 1.78 -4.99
N SER A 144 30.03 0.52 -4.64
CA SER A 144 30.08 0.00 -3.26
C SER A 144 31.14 0.67 -2.35
N THR A 145 32.14 1.37 -2.93
CA THR A 145 33.13 2.16 -2.19
C THR A 145 32.83 3.67 -2.12
N ALA A 146 31.67 4.13 -2.61
CA ALA A 146 31.24 5.52 -2.47
C ALA A 146 30.62 5.76 -1.08
N SER A 147 30.66 6.99 -0.56
CA SER A 147 29.86 7.28 0.63
C SER A 147 28.38 7.39 0.27
N THR A 148 27.50 7.13 1.22
CA THR A 148 26.04 7.23 1.01
C THR A 148 25.61 8.62 0.55
N ALA A 149 26.36 9.67 0.93
CA ALA A 149 26.14 11.04 0.47
C ALA A 149 26.54 11.28 -1.00
N ASP A 150 27.53 10.54 -1.53
CA ASP A 150 28.02 10.72 -2.91
C ASP A 150 27.03 10.21 -3.96
N TRP A 151 26.25 9.16 -3.62
CA TRP A 151 25.25 8.58 -4.52
C TRP A 151 23.81 8.92 -4.13
N GLY A 152 23.50 9.06 -2.83
CA GLY A 152 22.15 9.36 -2.34
C GLY A 152 21.66 10.78 -2.62
N PHE A 153 22.53 11.69 -3.08
CA PHE A 153 22.19 13.07 -3.42
C PHE A 153 22.46 13.41 -4.89
N VAL A 154 21.55 14.19 -5.49
CA VAL A 154 21.88 15.05 -6.65
C VAL A 154 22.53 16.36 -6.17
N SER A 155 22.07 16.84 -5.02
CA SER A 155 22.68 17.92 -4.22
C SER A 155 22.11 17.88 -2.81
N GLU A 156 22.69 18.62 -1.86
CA GLU A 156 22.16 18.76 -0.51
C GLU A 156 20.67 19.20 -0.54
N GLY A 157 19.82 18.56 0.28
CA GLY A 157 18.37 18.69 0.24
C GLY A 157 17.64 17.92 -0.87
N ASN A 158 18.34 17.30 -1.82
CA ASN A 158 17.75 16.68 -3.01
C ASN A 158 18.22 15.23 -3.21
N THR A 159 17.39 14.28 -2.75
CA THR A 159 17.60 12.83 -2.90
C THR A 159 17.76 12.41 -4.37
N ASN A 160 18.72 11.53 -4.64
CA ASN A 160 18.91 10.89 -5.95
C ASN A 160 17.94 9.71 -6.12
N TRP A 161 16.72 10.03 -6.55
CA TRP A 161 15.67 9.03 -6.75
C TRP A 161 16.02 7.92 -7.74
N PRO A 162 16.67 8.17 -8.90
CA PRO A 162 17.17 7.11 -9.80
C PRO A 162 18.02 6.05 -9.08
N ALA A 163 19.15 6.44 -8.49
CA ALA A 163 20.04 5.49 -7.82
C ALA A 163 19.35 4.76 -6.65
N LEU A 164 18.45 5.43 -5.93
CA LEU A 164 17.66 4.76 -4.89
C LEU A 164 16.65 3.76 -5.48
N TRP A 165 16.03 4.03 -6.65
CA TRP A 165 15.16 3.08 -7.34
C TRP A 165 15.92 1.88 -7.91
N ASP A 166 17.13 2.11 -8.43
CA ASP A 166 18.05 1.09 -8.94
C ASP A 166 18.45 0.12 -7.82
N PHE A 167 19.04 0.64 -6.73
CA PHE A 167 19.38 -0.12 -5.52
C PHE A 167 18.15 -0.85 -4.91
N SER A 168 16.99 -0.19 -4.90
CA SER A 168 15.77 -0.78 -4.36
C SER A 168 15.24 -1.93 -5.21
N SER A 169 15.24 -1.81 -6.54
CA SER A 169 14.50 -2.74 -7.41
C SER A 169 14.82 -2.75 -8.91
N VAL A 170 15.19 -1.62 -9.53
CA VAL A 170 15.19 -1.50 -11.01
C VAL A 170 16.35 -2.26 -11.64
N ALA A 171 17.59 -1.82 -11.38
CA ALA A 171 18.81 -2.50 -11.82
C ALA A 171 18.84 -4.00 -11.49
N LEU A 172 18.26 -4.41 -10.35
CA LEU A 172 18.16 -5.82 -9.94
C LEU A 172 17.32 -6.65 -10.92
N GLY A 173 16.14 -6.15 -11.30
CA GLY A 173 15.28 -6.79 -12.29
C GLY A 173 15.90 -6.80 -13.69
N GLU A 174 16.64 -5.74 -14.04
CA GLU A 174 17.32 -5.64 -15.33
C GLU A 174 18.51 -6.59 -15.45
N ALA A 175 19.35 -6.68 -14.42
CA ALA A 175 20.43 -7.65 -14.32
C ALA A 175 19.89 -9.10 -14.45
N ALA A 176 18.71 -9.38 -13.88
CA ALA A 176 18.03 -10.68 -14.02
C ALA A 176 17.57 -10.99 -15.45
N VAL A 177 17.19 -9.98 -16.25
CA VAL A 177 16.84 -10.18 -17.66
C VAL A 177 18.10 -10.26 -18.53
N LEU A 178 19.05 -9.34 -18.34
CA LEU A 178 20.31 -9.27 -19.07
C LEU A 178 21.15 -10.55 -18.91
N GLY A 179 21.28 -11.06 -17.69
CA GLY A 179 22.01 -12.31 -17.41
C GLY A 179 21.42 -13.52 -18.15
N LYS A 180 20.09 -13.60 -18.26
CA LYS A 180 19.40 -14.68 -18.98
C LYS A 180 19.51 -14.54 -20.49
N LEU A 181 19.36 -13.32 -21.02
CA LEU A 181 19.57 -13.03 -22.44
C LEU A 181 21.00 -13.38 -22.86
N ALA A 182 22.00 -12.98 -22.07
CA ALA A 182 23.39 -13.35 -22.28
C ALA A 182 23.60 -14.87 -22.20
N THR A 183 22.95 -15.57 -21.26
CA THR A 183 22.97 -17.04 -21.18
C THR A 183 22.44 -17.68 -22.47
N GLU A 184 21.31 -17.21 -22.99
CA GLU A 184 20.71 -17.73 -24.23
C GLU A 184 21.57 -17.43 -25.46
N ILE A 185 22.13 -16.22 -25.56
CA ILE A 185 23.08 -15.82 -26.62
C ILE A 185 24.35 -16.72 -26.61
N TYR A 186 24.84 -17.06 -25.43
CA TYR A 186 26.10 -17.79 -25.26
C TYR A 186 25.95 -19.31 -25.49
N PHE A 187 25.00 -19.95 -24.82
CA PHE A 187 24.77 -21.40 -24.89
C PHE A 187 23.75 -21.82 -25.95
N GLY A 188 23.07 -20.88 -26.62
CA GLY A 188 22.05 -21.16 -27.63
C GLY A 188 20.70 -21.66 -27.08
N SER A 189 20.48 -21.54 -25.76
CA SER A 189 19.22 -21.87 -25.08
C SER A 189 19.10 -21.12 -23.75
N PRO A 190 17.89 -20.69 -23.35
CA PRO A 190 17.69 -20.01 -22.07
C PRO A 190 17.84 -20.99 -20.89
N PRO A 191 18.03 -20.47 -19.65
CA PRO A 191 18.01 -21.29 -18.45
C PRO A 191 16.73 -22.11 -18.32
N LYS A 192 16.86 -23.36 -17.83
CA LYS A 192 15.72 -24.24 -17.50
C LYS A 192 15.02 -23.81 -16.21
N TYR A 193 15.79 -23.28 -15.26
CA TYR A 193 15.35 -22.76 -13.96
C TYR A 193 16.21 -21.54 -13.58
N SER A 194 15.62 -20.62 -12.81
CA SER A 194 16.21 -19.37 -12.35
C SER A 194 16.09 -19.24 -10.83
N TYR A 195 17.19 -18.95 -10.15
CA TYR A 195 17.27 -18.86 -8.69
C TYR A 195 17.75 -17.50 -8.20
N TRP A 196 17.24 -17.07 -7.06
CA TRP A 196 17.79 -15.99 -6.25
C TRP A 196 18.30 -16.55 -4.93
N ASN A 197 19.41 -16.00 -4.42
CA ASN A 197 19.94 -16.26 -3.10
C ASN A 197 20.46 -14.95 -2.49
N GLY A 198 20.42 -14.82 -1.16
CA GLY A 198 20.81 -13.59 -0.47
C GLY A 198 20.28 -13.53 0.96
N CYS A 199 21.03 -12.82 1.80
CA CYS A 199 20.68 -12.50 3.17
C CYS A 199 20.69 -10.98 3.39
N SER A 200 20.16 -10.46 4.50
CA SER A 200 20.20 -9.02 4.79
C SER A 200 19.54 -8.19 3.67
N THR A 201 20.25 -7.23 3.07
CA THR A 201 19.87 -6.55 1.82
C THR A 201 19.56 -7.54 0.69
N GLY A 202 20.36 -8.58 0.46
CA GLY A 202 20.10 -9.65 -0.50
C GLY A 202 18.83 -10.45 -0.21
N GLY A 203 18.49 -10.58 1.09
CA GLY A 203 17.23 -11.15 1.55
C GLY A 203 16.04 -10.25 1.18
N ARG A 204 16.15 -8.94 1.41
CA ARG A 204 15.18 -7.93 0.92
C ARG A 204 15.05 -7.97 -0.60
N GLN A 205 16.16 -7.99 -1.33
CA GLN A 205 16.16 -8.00 -2.79
C GLN A 205 15.41 -9.22 -3.34
N GLY A 206 15.61 -10.41 -2.75
CA GLY A 206 14.81 -11.60 -3.08
C GLY A 206 13.31 -11.40 -2.85
N HIS A 207 12.91 -10.81 -1.72
CA HIS A 207 11.51 -10.47 -1.46
C HIS A 207 10.97 -9.41 -2.44
N MET A 208 11.78 -8.42 -2.86
CA MET A 208 11.41 -7.45 -3.90
C MET A 208 11.22 -8.15 -5.27
N MET A 209 12.06 -9.14 -5.62
CA MET A 209 11.86 -9.93 -6.84
C MET A 209 10.55 -10.72 -6.78
N ALA A 210 10.20 -11.32 -5.64
CA ALA A 210 8.91 -12.00 -5.46
C ALA A 210 7.71 -11.03 -5.57
N GLN A 211 7.81 -9.85 -4.95
CA GLN A 211 6.74 -8.84 -4.88
C GLN A 211 6.53 -8.08 -6.21
N ARG A 212 7.60 -7.72 -6.92
CA ARG A 212 7.57 -6.80 -8.09
C ARG A 212 7.85 -7.49 -9.42
N PHE A 213 8.63 -8.56 -9.43
CA PHE A 213 9.02 -9.29 -10.66
C PHE A 213 8.70 -10.79 -10.56
N PRO A 214 7.44 -11.18 -10.29
CA PRO A 214 7.06 -12.52 -9.85
C PRO A 214 7.37 -13.66 -10.83
N THR A 215 7.69 -13.37 -12.09
CA THR A 215 8.05 -14.34 -13.13
C THR A 215 9.56 -14.46 -13.35
N TYR A 216 10.39 -13.72 -12.60
CA TYR A 216 11.84 -13.69 -12.81
C TYR A 216 12.58 -14.81 -12.09
N PHE A 217 12.00 -15.49 -11.10
CA PHE A 217 12.67 -16.59 -10.39
C PHE A 217 11.72 -17.75 -10.12
N ASP A 218 12.18 -18.96 -10.42
CA ASP A 218 11.49 -20.20 -10.08
C ASP A 218 11.70 -20.53 -8.58
N GLY A 219 12.85 -20.15 -8.02
CA GLY A 219 13.19 -20.31 -6.60
C GLY A 219 13.88 -19.07 -6.00
N ILE A 220 13.57 -18.73 -4.76
CA ILE A 220 14.18 -17.62 -4.00
C ILE A 220 14.57 -18.10 -2.59
N VAL A 221 15.84 -17.94 -2.19
CA VAL A 221 16.26 -17.91 -0.77
C VAL A 221 16.28 -16.46 -0.30
N GLY A 222 15.82 -16.21 0.92
CA GLY A 222 15.97 -14.91 1.59
C GLY A 222 16.24 -15.09 3.09
N GLY A 223 17.52 -15.13 3.49
CA GLY A 223 17.92 -15.08 4.90
C GLY A 223 17.75 -13.67 5.48
N SER A 224 17.64 -13.56 6.81
CA SER A 224 17.42 -12.34 7.63
C SER A 224 17.02 -11.10 6.82
N PRO A 225 15.82 -11.07 6.22
CA PRO A 225 15.55 -10.15 5.12
C PRO A 225 15.30 -8.73 5.61
N ALA A 226 16.00 -7.76 5.03
CA ALA A 226 15.86 -6.32 5.31
C ALA A 226 14.55 -5.71 4.73
N ILE A 227 13.40 -6.32 5.04
CA ILE A 227 12.05 -5.88 4.64
C ILE A 227 11.42 -4.97 5.69
N ASN A 228 10.49 -4.11 5.28
CA ASN A 228 10.01 -2.95 6.04
C ASN A 228 11.13 -1.92 6.32
N TRP A 229 12.05 -1.72 5.36
CA TRP A 229 13.17 -0.77 5.44
C TRP A 229 12.76 0.65 5.88
N ASP A 230 11.59 1.11 5.43
CA ASP A 230 11.03 2.40 5.82
C ASP A 230 10.67 2.51 7.32
N LYS A 231 10.61 1.38 8.04
CA LYS A 231 10.40 1.29 9.50
C LYS A 231 11.68 0.90 10.24
N PHE A 232 12.26 -0.27 9.94
CA PHE A 232 13.34 -0.82 10.77
C PHE A 232 14.61 0.03 10.68
N GLN A 233 14.88 0.69 9.55
CA GLN A 233 16.17 1.34 9.34
C GLN A 233 16.40 2.56 10.25
N LEU A 234 15.34 3.19 10.78
CA LEU A 234 15.44 4.18 11.85
C LEU A 234 15.30 3.55 13.25
N ALA A 235 14.63 2.39 13.39
CA ALA A 235 14.66 1.61 14.62
C ALA A 235 16.07 1.12 14.96
N GLU A 236 16.92 0.79 13.97
CA GLU A 236 18.35 0.53 14.19
C GLU A 236 19.13 1.75 14.72
N PHE A 237 18.60 2.97 14.62
CA PHE A 237 19.20 4.16 15.24
C PHE A 237 18.70 4.38 16.68
N TRP A 238 17.61 3.72 17.08
CA TRP A 238 16.99 3.86 18.41
C TRP A 238 17.96 3.62 19.58
N PRO A 239 18.85 2.61 19.60
CA PRO A 239 19.79 2.40 20.72
C PRO A 239 20.69 3.62 20.96
N ALA A 240 21.28 4.16 19.88
CA ALA A 240 22.20 5.28 19.98
C ALA A 240 21.50 6.60 20.31
N PHE A 241 20.26 6.78 19.82
CA PHE A 241 19.39 7.87 20.24
C PHE A 241 19.02 7.77 21.73
N LEU A 242 18.63 6.58 22.21
CA LEU A 242 18.23 6.35 23.59
C LEU A 242 19.40 6.51 24.57
N ALA A 243 20.60 6.04 24.22
CA ALA A 243 21.83 6.26 24.99
C ALA A 243 22.19 7.75 25.15
N GLN A 244 21.84 8.57 24.14
CA GLN A 244 21.89 10.03 24.25
C GLN A 244 20.78 10.59 25.14
N LEU A 245 19.53 10.21 24.92
CA LEU A 245 18.37 10.73 25.65
C LEU A 245 18.47 10.46 27.17
N LEU A 246 18.96 9.27 27.52
CA LEU A 246 19.21 8.84 28.90
C LEU A 246 20.53 9.39 29.46
N ASP A 247 21.43 9.94 28.64
CA ASP A 247 22.78 10.35 29.05
C ASP A 247 23.54 9.18 29.73
N THR A 248 23.73 8.08 28.99
CA THR A 248 24.50 6.92 29.44
C THR A 248 25.20 6.23 28.27
N GLN A 249 26.44 5.77 28.48
CA GLN A 249 27.26 5.12 27.46
C GLN A 249 28.01 3.94 28.09
N PRO A 250 27.39 2.76 28.26
CA PRO A 250 28.05 1.59 28.83
C PRO A 250 29.20 1.09 27.94
N PRO A 251 30.33 0.64 28.51
CA PRO A 251 31.31 -0.17 27.78
C PRO A 251 30.69 -1.53 27.40
N ALA A 252 31.18 -2.16 26.32
CA ALA A 252 30.64 -3.43 25.79
C ALA A 252 30.42 -4.50 26.89
N CYS A 253 31.43 -4.77 27.72
CA CYS A 253 31.34 -5.64 28.92
C CYS A 253 30.10 -5.48 29.81
N VAL A 254 29.48 -4.29 29.87
CA VAL A 254 28.24 -4.05 30.61
C VAL A 254 27.00 -4.48 29.81
N LEU A 255 27.00 -4.29 28.49
CA LEU A 255 25.99 -4.84 27.58
C LEU A 255 26.06 -6.37 27.57
N ASP A 256 27.26 -6.93 27.39
CA ASP A 256 27.54 -8.37 27.49
C ASP A 256 26.94 -8.95 28.78
N ALA A 257 27.13 -8.27 29.92
CA ALA A 257 26.61 -8.70 31.21
C ALA A 257 25.06 -8.62 31.36
N PHE A 258 24.35 -7.91 30.49
CA PHE A 258 22.88 -8.02 30.38
C PHE A 258 22.47 -9.21 29.53
N THR A 259 23.13 -9.41 28.37
CA THR A 259 22.89 -10.54 27.46
C THR A 259 23.19 -11.88 28.15
N ASP A 260 24.36 -12.01 28.79
CA ASP A 260 24.75 -13.15 29.64
C ASP A 260 23.65 -13.46 30.70
N ALA A 261 23.17 -12.43 31.40
CA ALA A 261 22.19 -12.59 32.47
C ALA A 261 20.79 -12.97 31.97
N ALA A 262 20.42 -12.54 30.75
CA ALA A 262 19.19 -12.95 30.10
C ALA A 262 19.28 -14.40 29.59
N ILE A 263 20.40 -14.80 29.00
CA ILE A 263 20.68 -16.18 28.59
C ILE A 263 20.66 -17.12 29.80
N ASP A 264 21.36 -16.79 30.89
CA ASP A 264 21.37 -17.60 32.12
C ASP A 264 19.98 -17.72 32.79
N ALA A 265 19.09 -16.76 32.54
CA ALA A 265 17.70 -16.81 33.00
C ALA A 265 16.76 -17.60 32.08
N CYS A 266 17.03 -17.66 30.76
CA CYS A 266 16.05 -18.08 29.76
C CYS A 266 16.42 -19.28 28.86
N ASP A 267 17.70 -19.66 28.76
CA ASP A 267 18.17 -20.85 28.01
C ASP A 267 17.42 -22.13 28.44
N LEU A 268 17.37 -22.40 29.76
CA LEU A 268 16.70 -23.57 30.35
C LEU A 268 15.16 -23.63 30.19
N LEU A 269 14.52 -22.66 29.54
CA LEU A 269 13.08 -22.68 29.29
C LEU A 269 12.66 -23.70 28.22
N ASP A 270 13.55 -24.06 27.29
CA ASP A 270 13.25 -25.10 26.29
C ASP A 270 13.52 -26.54 26.78
N GLY A 271 14.31 -26.67 27.86
CA GLY A 271 14.69 -27.94 28.50
C GLY A 271 16.14 -28.37 28.28
N VAL A 272 16.95 -27.61 27.54
CA VAL A 272 18.41 -27.77 27.45
C VAL A 272 19.12 -26.61 28.18
N LYS A 273 20.40 -26.75 28.51
CA LYS A 273 21.31 -25.60 28.76
C LYS A 273 22.37 -25.70 27.69
N ASP A 274 22.22 -24.90 26.63
CA ASP A 274 23.21 -24.81 25.55
C ASP A 274 23.46 -23.37 25.06
N ASP A 275 23.12 -22.41 25.91
CA ASP A 275 23.36 -20.97 25.77
C ASP A 275 22.61 -20.36 24.56
N ILE A 276 21.38 -20.84 24.30
CA ILE A 276 20.48 -20.42 23.21
C ILE A 276 19.07 -20.13 23.74
N ILE A 277 18.44 -19.00 23.40
CA ILE A 277 17.04 -18.74 23.77
C ILE A 277 16.11 -19.20 22.64
N SER A 278 15.81 -20.51 22.57
CA SER A 278 14.94 -21.03 21.48
C SER A 278 13.44 -20.75 21.67
N LEU A 279 13.02 -20.34 22.87
CA LEU A 279 11.64 -19.99 23.22
C LEU A 279 11.53 -18.56 23.81
N PRO A 280 11.91 -17.50 23.07
CA PRO A 280 12.02 -16.14 23.62
C PRO A 280 10.68 -15.57 24.11
N GLY A 281 9.54 -16.03 23.57
CA GLY A 281 8.21 -15.68 24.07
C GLY A 281 7.86 -16.21 25.47
N GLN A 282 8.71 -17.05 26.07
CA GLN A 282 8.63 -17.46 27.48
C GLN A 282 9.70 -16.78 28.35
N CYS A 283 10.65 -16.06 27.74
CA CYS A 283 11.64 -15.28 28.46
C CYS A 283 11.00 -14.00 29.00
N HIS A 284 11.05 -13.83 30.31
CA HIS A 284 10.53 -12.66 31.01
C HIS A 284 11.67 -12.07 31.85
N PHE A 285 12.80 -11.81 31.19
CA PHE A 285 13.95 -11.17 31.82
C PHE A 285 13.77 -9.65 31.85
N GLU A 286 14.10 -9.07 33.02
CA GLU A 286 13.96 -7.66 33.34
C GLU A 286 15.35 -7.07 33.52
N ALA A 287 15.76 -6.10 32.69
CA ALA A 287 17.08 -5.45 32.81
C ALA A 287 17.29 -4.84 34.22
N SER A 288 16.19 -4.40 34.85
CA SER A 288 16.21 -3.84 36.21
C SER A 288 16.73 -4.82 37.28
N SER A 289 16.69 -6.13 37.03
CA SER A 289 17.06 -7.19 37.99
C SER A 289 18.54 -7.24 38.36
N ILE A 290 19.44 -6.76 37.49
CA ILE A 290 20.90 -6.79 37.72
C ILE A 290 21.51 -5.44 38.10
N VAL A 291 20.69 -4.41 38.31
CA VAL A 291 21.16 -3.10 38.77
C VAL A 291 21.91 -3.20 40.11
N GLY A 292 23.05 -2.52 40.20
CA GLY A 292 23.93 -2.54 41.37
C GLY A 292 24.90 -3.72 41.43
N GLN A 293 24.82 -4.69 40.51
CA GLN A 293 25.88 -5.66 40.29
C GLN A 293 27.14 -4.96 39.72
N THR A 294 28.32 -5.57 39.91
CA THR A 294 29.60 -5.00 39.47
C THR A 294 30.25 -5.88 38.40
N VAL A 295 30.38 -5.32 37.20
CA VAL A 295 31.02 -5.94 36.04
C VAL A 295 32.54 -5.72 36.11
N ASN A 296 33.31 -6.71 35.68
CA ASN A 296 34.76 -6.60 35.52
C ASN A 296 35.06 -6.55 34.02
N CYS A 297 35.57 -5.42 33.53
CA CYS A 297 35.88 -5.21 32.13
C CYS A 297 37.38 -5.45 31.87
N SER A 298 37.71 -6.08 30.76
CA SER A 298 39.09 -6.39 30.35
C SER A 298 39.69 -5.34 29.40
N ASP A 299 38.86 -4.76 28.52
CA ASP A 299 39.20 -3.61 27.70
C ASP A 299 38.00 -2.62 27.66
N PRO A 300 38.11 -1.42 28.26
CA PRO A 300 39.20 -0.98 29.14
C PRO A 300 39.19 -1.73 30.48
N ASP A 301 40.37 -2.06 31.00
CA ASP A 301 40.56 -2.70 32.32
C ASP A 301 39.92 -1.88 33.45
N GLY A 302 39.00 -2.49 34.21
CA GLY A 302 38.32 -1.82 35.31
C GLY A 302 37.12 -2.55 35.91
N GLN A 303 36.47 -1.90 36.87
CA GLN A 303 35.22 -2.36 37.50
C GLN A 303 34.18 -1.25 37.42
N ILE A 304 32.95 -1.60 37.02
CA ILE A 304 31.83 -0.66 36.86
C ILE A 304 30.55 -1.27 37.44
N ALA A 305 29.72 -0.44 38.07
CA ALA A 305 28.46 -0.88 38.66
C ALA A 305 27.29 -0.59 37.71
N ILE A 306 26.42 -1.58 37.48
CA ILE A 306 25.25 -1.44 36.61
C ILE A 306 24.28 -0.42 37.21
N THR A 307 23.84 0.54 36.41
CA THR A 307 22.96 1.66 36.84
C THR A 307 21.55 1.54 36.28
N ASN A 308 20.58 2.22 36.90
CA ASN A 308 19.21 2.32 36.36
C ASN A 308 19.19 2.79 34.90
N LYS A 309 20.01 3.79 34.53
CA LYS A 309 20.08 4.30 33.14
C LYS A 309 20.54 3.22 32.15
N MET A 310 21.47 2.36 32.56
CA MET A 310 21.96 1.26 31.71
C MET A 310 20.90 0.19 31.52
N ALA A 311 20.15 -0.14 32.59
CA ALA A 311 19.02 -1.06 32.49
C ALA A 311 17.85 -0.48 31.65
N GLU A 312 17.54 0.82 31.81
CA GLU A 312 16.54 1.54 31.02
C GLU A 312 16.91 1.62 29.53
N LEU A 313 18.20 1.80 29.23
CA LEU A 313 18.74 1.72 27.87
C LEU A 313 18.57 0.31 27.27
N VAL A 314 19.05 -0.72 27.96
CA VAL A 314 19.00 -2.10 27.44
C VAL A 314 17.56 -2.62 27.31
N GLN A 315 16.68 -2.32 28.28
CA GLN A 315 15.26 -2.64 28.15
C GLN A 315 14.66 -1.96 26.91
N GLY A 316 14.96 -0.68 26.68
CA GLY A 316 14.52 0.02 25.47
C GLY A 316 15.13 -0.52 24.16
N MET A 317 16.24 -1.26 24.20
CA MET A 317 16.81 -1.95 23.03
C MET A 317 16.08 -3.27 22.72
N TRP A 318 15.60 -3.98 23.74
CA TRP A 318 14.76 -5.18 23.59
C TRP A 318 13.30 -4.83 23.24
N ASP A 319 12.74 -3.78 23.86
CA ASP A 319 11.36 -3.34 23.63
C ASP A 319 11.16 -2.73 22.23
N GLY A 320 12.16 -1.98 21.73
CA GLY A 320 12.11 -1.23 20.48
C GLY A 320 11.44 0.16 20.59
N PRO A 321 11.44 0.95 19.49
CA PRO A 321 10.89 2.29 19.48
C PRO A 321 9.35 2.33 19.51
N ARG A 322 8.84 3.40 20.11
CA ARG A 322 7.43 3.78 20.19
C ARG A 322 7.31 5.30 20.08
N SER A 323 6.16 5.83 19.66
CA SER A 323 5.94 7.29 19.66
C SER A 323 5.73 7.85 21.08
N LEU A 324 5.71 9.18 21.21
CA LEU A 324 5.30 9.91 22.42
C LEU A 324 3.89 9.58 22.91
N GLU A 325 3.02 9.06 22.04
CA GLU A 325 1.67 8.59 22.36
C GLU A 325 1.60 7.08 22.66
N ASP A 326 2.74 6.43 22.92
CA ASP A 326 2.87 4.98 23.18
C ASP A 326 2.41 4.07 22.01
N GLN A 327 2.44 4.61 20.78
CA GLN A 327 2.15 3.81 19.59
C GLN A 327 3.36 2.98 19.21
N PHE A 328 3.15 1.70 18.90
CA PHE A 328 4.20 0.79 18.44
C PHE A 328 4.76 1.25 17.07
N GLU A 329 6.06 1.54 17.03
CA GLU A 329 6.75 1.89 15.79
C GLU A 329 7.47 0.68 15.20
N TRP A 330 8.35 0.03 15.98
CA TRP A 330 9.05 -1.18 15.55
C TRP A 330 9.51 -2.07 16.72
N TYR A 331 9.86 -3.32 16.39
CA TYR A 331 10.39 -4.31 17.32
C TYR A 331 11.83 -3.98 17.73
N GLY A 332 12.21 -4.33 18.97
CA GLY A 332 13.61 -4.34 19.42
C GLY A 332 14.34 -5.66 19.12
N LEU A 333 15.55 -5.77 19.65
CA LEU A 333 16.44 -6.94 19.50
C LEU A 333 16.03 -8.12 20.40
N GLY A 334 16.54 -9.32 20.09
CA GLY A 334 16.45 -10.48 20.97
C GLY A 334 17.20 -10.29 22.30
N TYR A 335 16.80 -11.05 23.32
CA TYR A 335 17.45 -11.05 24.64
C TYR A 335 18.90 -11.56 24.59
N ASP A 336 19.20 -12.43 23.63
CA ASP A 336 20.47 -13.10 23.36
C ASP A 336 21.32 -12.41 22.26
N ALA A 337 20.84 -11.31 21.66
CA ALA A 337 21.55 -10.58 20.61
C ALA A 337 22.75 -9.75 21.12
N ASP A 338 23.75 -9.52 20.25
CA ASP A 338 24.86 -8.59 20.55
C ASP A 338 24.41 -7.13 20.49
N LEU A 339 24.10 -6.58 21.66
CA LEU A 339 23.68 -5.19 21.83
C LEU A 339 24.77 -4.19 21.40
N ALA A 340 26.05 -4.57 21.35
CA ALA A 340 27.14 -3.69 20.92
C ALA A 340 27.19 -3.49 19.39
N ALA A 341 26.51 -4.32 18.60
CA ALA A 341 26.43 -4.17 17.14
C ALA A 341 25.72 -2.87 16.72
N LEU A 342 24.56 -2.58 17.33
CA LEU A 342 23.83 -1.32 17.11
C LEU A 342 24.24 -0.20 18.08
N LEU A 343 24.83 -0.53 19.24
CA LEU A 343 25.35 0.41 20.23
C LEU A 343 26.87 0.29 20.42
N THR A 344 27.64 0.42 19.34
CA THR A 344 29.11 0.36 19.42
C THR A 344 29.65 1.49 20.30
N THR A 345 30.41 1.17 21.34
CA THR A 345 31.07 2.16 22.20
C THR A 345 32.60 2.13 22.08
N THR A 346 33.22 3.30 22.17
CA THR A 346 34.69 3.45 22.23
C THR A 346 35.05 4.12 23.54
N CYS A 347 35.87 3.46 24.37
CA CYS A 347 36.12 3.86 25.74
C CYS A 347 37.59 4.23 25.99
N THR A 348 37.81 5.14 26.94
CA THR A 348 39.16 5.50 27.45
C THR A 348 39.38 5.05 28.89
N SER A 349 38.29 4.72 29.57
CA SER A 349 38.17 4.05 30.87
C SER A 349 36.73 3.53 30.98
N VAL A 350 36.43 2.59 31.88
CA VAL A 350 35.07 2.04 32.04
C VAL A 350 33.98 3.11 32.23
N ASP A 351 34.30 4.21 32.93
CA ASP A 351 33.39 5.34 33.17
C ASP A 351 33.42 6.44 32.08
N ASN A 352 34.10 6.23 30.95
CA ASN A 352 34.26 7.27 29.91
C ASN A 352 34.31 6.68 28.50
N CYS A 353 33.12 6.51 27.92
CA CYS A 353 32.86 5.95 26.60
C CYS A 353 32.10 6.92 25.71
N THR A 354 32.27 6.79 24.39
CA THR A 354 31.49 7.50 23.37
C THR A 354 30.78 6.50 22.46
N VAL A 355 29.47 6.69 22.26
CA VAL A 355 28.66 5.89 21.32
C VAL A 355 28.95 6.30 19.87
N THR A 356 29.17 5.30 19.03
CA THR A 356 29.18 5.42 17.56
C THR A 356 27.94 4.68 17.04
N PRO A 357 26.94 5.38 16.48
CA PRO A 357 25.76 4.72 15.92
C PRO A 357 26.12 3.86 14.69
N PHE A 358 25.35 2.79 14.45
CA PHE A 358 25.47 1.97 13.25
C PHE A 358 25.38 2.83 11.98
N SER A 359 26.21 2.53 10.98
CA SER A 359 26.44 3.43 9.84
C SER A 359 25.23 3.52 8.91
N ILE A 360 24.54 2.40 8.66
CA ILE A 360 23.39 2.35 7.74
C ILE A 360 22.22 3.17 8.30
N SER A 361 21.91 3.02 9.59
CA SER A 361 20.82 3.75 10.27
C SER A 361 21.15 5.24 10.47
N ALA A 362 22.41 5.57 10.77
CA ALA A 362 22.89 6.94 10.84
C ALA A 362 22.86 7.66 9.47
N ASP A 363 23.23 6.96 8.39
CA ASP A 363 23.14 7.51 7.04
C ASP A 363 21.70 7.57 6.52
N TRP A 364 20.81 6.66 6.93
CA TRP A 364 19.38 6.80 6.68
C TRP A 364 18.83 8.12 7.24
N ALA A 365 19.09 8.38 8.53
CA ALA A 365 18.70 9.60 9.21
C ALA A 365 19.30 10.87 8.57
N ARG A 366 20.59 10.87 8.22
CA ARG A 366 21.26 12.05 7.62
C ARG A 366 20.92 12.26 6.14
N ILE A 367 21.06 11.23 5.32
CA ILE A 367 21.11 11.33 3.85
C ILE A 367 19.72 11.26 3.24
N PHE A 368 18.86 10.36 3.71
CA PHE A 368 17.53 10.16 3.12
C PHE A 368 16.43 10.94 3.84
N LEU A 369 16.47 11.01 5.18
CA LEU A 369 15.45 11.71 5.96
C LEU A 369 15.77 13.22 6.10
N ALA A 370 16.85 13.58 6.80
CA ALA A 370 17.25 14.98 6.98
C ALA A 370 17.83 15.64 5.69
N ARG A 371 18.19 14.82 4.70
CA ARG A 371 18.76 15.20 3.39
C ARG A 371 19.95 16.16 3.48
N ASN A 372 20.78 15.97 4.51
CA ASN A 372 21.94 16.79 4.82
C ASN A 372 23.07 15.93 5.41
N SER A 373 24.20 15.82 4.72
CA SER A 373 25.36 15.03 5.18
C SER A 373 26.04 15.59 6.43
N SER A 374 25.80 16.87 6.76
CA SER A 374 26.26 17.54 7.98
C SER A 374 25.22 17.51 9.10
N PHE A 375 24.11 16.77 8.95
CA PHE A 375 23.06 16.70 9.97
C PHE A 375 23.57 16.10 11.28
N SER A 376 23.32 16.84 12.37
CA SER A 376 23.67 16.43 13.72
C SER A 376 22.61 15.49 14.27
N ILE A 377 22.88 14.18 14.19
CA ILE A 377 22.16 13.16 14.96
C ILE A 377 22.49 13.21 16.47
N GLN A 378 23.24 14.22 16.91
CA GLN A 378 23.55 14.56 18.30
C GLN A 378 22.71 15.76 18.73
N GLY A 379 22.02 15.63 19.86
CA GLY A 379 21.12 16.64 20.44
C GLY A 379 19.66 16.53 19.99
N LEU A 380 19.26 15.43 19.36
CA LEU A 380 17.87 15.19 18.94
C LEU A 380 16.95 15.05 20.14
N THR A 381 15.74 15.60 20.06
CA THR A 381 14.65 15.33 20.99
C THR A 381 13.84 14.11 20.53
N ARG A 382 12.98 13.58 21.40
CA ARG A 382 12.05 12.51 21.01
C ARG A 382 11.12 12.93 19.88
N GLN A 383 10.65 14.18 19.87
CA GLN A 383 9.83 14.70 18.78
C GLN A 383 10.59 14.65 17.43
N ASP A 384 11.88 14.95 17.42
CA ASP A 384 12.71 14.87 16.21
C ASP A 384 12.85 13.41 15.73
N PHE A 385 12.91 12.43 16.64
CA PHE A 385 12.93 10.99 16.31
C PHE A 385 11.58 10.55 15.72
N ASP A 386 10.47 10.81 16.41
CA ASP A 386 9.11 10.46 15.98
C ASP A 386 8.75 11.10 14.61
N ASP A 387 9.21 12.34 14.36
CA ASP A 387 9.00 13.03 13.09
C ASP A 387 9.89 12.48 11.96
N LEU A 388 11.14 12.08 12.25
CA LEU A 388 11.99 11.33 11.31
C LEU A 388 11.39 9.95 10.99
N TYR A 389 10.81 9.25 11.99
CA TYR A 389 10.16 7.95 11.77
C TYR A 389 8.97 8.09 10.81
N ARG A 390 8.12 9.10 11.03
CA ARG A 390 6.97 9.38 10.16
C ARG A 390 7.39 9.73 8.73
N GLU A 391 8.39 10.60 8.57
CA GLU A 391 8.99 10.95 7.27
C GLU A 391 9.57 9.73 6.55
N SER A 392 10.20 8.80 7.28
CA SER A 392 10.72 7.54 6.76
C SER A 392 9.61 6.69 6.14
N VAL A 393 8.54 6.45 6.90
CA VAL A 393 7.38 5.65 6.46
C VAL A 393 6.62 6.32 5.31
N ASP A 394 6.30 7.61 5.44
CA ASP A 394 5.44 8.32 4.47
C ASP A 394 6.10 8.48 3.10
N GLN A 395 7.44 8.59 3.02
CA GLN A 395 8.14 8.78 1.75
C GLN A 395 8.73 7.50 1.15
N TYR A 396 9.29 6.59 1.98
CA TYR A 396 10.16 5.51 1.47
C TYR A 396 9.50 4.12 1.43
N ALA A 397 8.32 3.95 2.03
CA ALA A 397 7.57 2.69 2.03
C ALA A 397 7.30 2.10 0.64
N SER A 398 7.00 2.96 -0.33
CA SER A 398 6.70 2.55 -1.73
C SER A 398 7.95 2.37 -2.59
N VAL A 399 9.13 2.73 -2.06
CA VAL A 399 10.41 2.76 -2.79
C VAL A 399 11.29 1.59 -2.39
N ILE A 400 11.66 1.52 -1.11
CA ILE A 400 12.58 0.51 -0.56
C ILE A 400 11.93 -0.39 0.50
N GLY A 401 10.77 0.00 1.05
CA GLY A 401 10.08 -0.71 2.13
C GLY A 401 9.83 -2.21 1.89
N THR A 402 9.73 -2.66 0.63
CA THR A 402 9.70 -4.11 0.25
C THR A 402 8.73 -4.95 1.10
N ARG A 403 7.51 -4.41 1.32
CA ARG A 403 6.52 -4.98 2.26
C ARG A 403 5.15 -5.26 1.63
N ASN A 404 5.10 -5.47 0.32
CA ASN A 404 3.86 -5.87 -0.34
C ASN A 404 3.48 -7.29 0.10
N LEU A 405 2.29 -7.44 0.68
CA LEU A 405 1.76 -8.72 1.15
C LEU A 405 1.21 -9.58 0.00
N ASP A 406 0.82 -8.99 -1.13
CA ASP A 406 0.26 -9.72 -2.26
C ASP A 406 1.32 -10.40 -3.10
N LEU A 407 1.59 -11.67 -2.77
CA LEU A 407 2.45 -12.57 -3.53
C LEU A 407 1.68 -13.47 -4.53
N ARG A 408 0.40 -13.19 -4.83
CA ARG A 408 -0.41 -14.01 -5.76
C ARG A 408 0.22 -14.10 -7.15
N GLY A 409 0.91 -13.05 -7.60
CA GLY A 409 1.67 -13.07 -8.85
C GLY A 409 2.75 -14.17 -8.88
N PHE A 410 3.55 -14.25 -7.81
CA PHE A 410 4.64 -15.22 -7.67
C PHE A 410 4.10 -16.65 -7.54
N LYS A 411 3.02 -16.82 -6.76
CA LYS A 411 2.25 -18.07 -6.68
C LYS A 411 1.74 -18.54 -8.05
N LEU A 412 1.17 -17.64 -8.85
CA LEU A 412 0.64 -17.95 -10.20
C LEU A 412 1.74 -18.20 -11.23
N ALA A 413 2.91 -17.59 -11.10
CA ALA A 413 4.10 -17.95 -11.88
C ALA A 413 4.61 -19.37 -11.54
N GLY A 414 4.25 -19.89 -10.36
CA GLY A 414 4.64 -21.20 -9.86
C GLY A 414 5.90 -21.19 -8.98
N GLY A 415 6.42 -20.01 -8.65
CA GLY A 415 7.65 -19.82 -7.89
C GLY A 415 7.61 -20.44 -6.49
N LYS A 416 8.80 -20.63 -5.92
CA LYS A 416 9.01 -21.12 -4.55
C LYS A 416 9.95 -20.19 -3.79
N MET A 417 9.64 -19.90 -2.54
CA MET A 417 10.47 -19.07 -1.67
C MET A 417 10.67 -19.75 -0.33
N ILE A 418 11.92 -19.81 0.12
CA ILE A 418 12.26 -20.14 1.51
C ILE A 418 12.91 -18.90 2.09
N SER A 419 12.24 -18.25 3.05
CA SER A 419 12.92 -17.29 3.92
C SER A 419 13.31 -17.96 5.23
N TRP A 420 14.34 -17.43 5.85
CA TRP A 420 14.73 -17.80 7.21
C TRP A 420 15.31 -16.58 7.91
N HIS A 421 15.44 -16.62 9.23
CA HIS A 421 15.96 -15.51 10.02
C HIS A 421 16.62 -16.06 11.29
N GLY A 422 17.81 -15.57 11.62
CA GLY A 422 18.42 -15.79 12.92
C GLY A 422 17.54 -15.24 14.04
N MET A 423 17.46 -15.94 15.17
CA MET A 423 16.74 -15.45 16.36
C MET A 423 17.61 -14.60 17.28
N GLN A 424 18.94 -14.70 17.13
CA GLN A 424 19.95 -13.91 17.84
C GLN A 424 20.39 -12.70 16.99
N ASP A 425 19.71 -12.42 15.87
CA ASP A 425 20.08 -11.42 14.86
C ASP A 425 20.22 -10.02 15.47
N GLU A 426 21.45 -9.53 15.50
CA GLU A 426 21.89 -8.34 16.21
C GLU A 426 21.70 -7.04 15.43
N LEU A 427 21.29 -7.13 14.15
CA LEU A 427 21.03 -5.99 13.28
C LEU A 427 19.54 -5.84 12.97
N ILE A 428 18.89 -6.91 12.50
CA ILE A 428 17.52 -6.86 11.98
C ILE A 428 16.57 -7.60 12.92
N PRO A 429 15.64 -6.91 13.62
CA PRO A 429 14.66 -7.55 14.50
C PRO A 429 13.86 -8.67 13.83
N THR A 430 14.11 -9.92 14.23
CA THR A 430 13.48 -11.16 13.71
C THR A 430 11.95 -11.06 13.63
N ASN A 431 11.34 -10.44 14.64
CA ASN A 431 9.89 -10.22 14.73
C ASN A 431 9.31 -9.41 13.56
N GLY A 432 10.09 -8.55 12.91
CA GLY A 432 9.67 -7.85 11.69
C GLY A 432 9.47 -8.76 10.47
N THR A 433 10.14 -9.91 10.43
CA THR A 433 9.91 -10.96 9.43
C THR A 433 8.77 -11.88 9.83
N VAL A 434 8.62 -12.18 11.14
CA VAL A 434 7.47 -12.92 11.68
C VAL A 434 6.16 -12.21 11.35
N ASP A 435 6.07 -10.91 11.66
CA ASP A 435 4.94 -10.03 11.35
C ASP A 435 4.60 -10.01 9.85
N TYR A 436 5.61 -9.82 8.98
CA TYR A 436 5.38 -9.86 7.53
C TYR A 436 4.85 -11.22 7.06
N TYR A 437 5.44 -12.33 7.51
CA TYR A 437 4.98 -13.67 7.11
C TYR A 437 3.55 -13.95 7.59
N SER A 438 3.22 -13.58 8.83
CA SER A 438 1.87 -13.71 9.39
C SER A 438 0.85 -12.91 8.59
N ARG A 439 1.14 -11.64 8.27
CA ARG A 439 0.25 -10.81 7.44
C ARG A 439 0.11 -11.29 5.99
N VAL A 440 1.12 -11.99 5.43
CA VAL A 440 0.97 -12.71 4.14
C VAL A 440 0.09 -13.96 4.30
N MET A 441 0.23 -14.70 5.41
CA MET A 441 -0.56 -15.91 5.71
C MET A 441 -2.04 -15.61 5.97
N GLU A 442 -2.35 -14.45 6.58
CA GLU A 442 -3.72 -13.92 6.71
C GLU A 442 -4.35 -13.62 5.34
N LEU A 443 -3.58 -13.01 4.43
CA LEU A 443 -4.03 -12.63 3.09
C LEU A 443 -4.16 -13.82 2.12
N ASP A 444 -3.26 -14.80 2.24
CA ASP A 444 -3.32 -16.09 1.52
C ASP A 444 -3.06 -17.25 2.49
N PRO A 445 -4.11 -17.88 3.05
CA PRO A 445 -4.01 -19.05 3.92
C PRO A 445 -3.37 -20.30 3.27
N SER A 446 -3.00 -20.23 1.99
CA SER A 446 -2.22 -21.24 1.26
C SER A 446 -0.83 -20.72 0.84
N VAL A 447 -0.29 -19.73 1.58
CA VAL A 447 1.09 -19.25 1.46
C VAL A 447 2.11 -20.40 1.48
N ALA A 448 1.91 -21.39 2.36
CA ALA A 448 2.81 -22.53 2.56
C ALA A 448 2.96 -23.47 1.34
N ASP A 449 2.16 -23.31 0.28
CA ASP A 449 2.30 -24.01 -1.01
C ASP A 449 3.41 -23.41 -1.91
N TYR A 450 3.86 -22.19 -1.60
CA TYR A 450 4.85 -21.46 -2.41
C TYR A 450 5.85 -20.60 -1.63
N TYR A 451 5.56 -20.27 -0.37
CA TYR A 451 6.44 -19.50 0.49
C TYR A 451 6.43 -20.07 1.92
N ARG A 452 7.59 -20.48 2.41
CA ARG A 452 7.79 -21.00 3.78
C ARG A 452 8.86 -20.19 4.50
N PHE A 453 8.63 -19.95 5.78
CA PHE A 453 9.52 -19.22 6.67
C PHE A 453 9.98 -20.12 7.81
N PHE A 454 11.27 -20.08 8.14
CA PHE A 454 11.90 -20.85 9.22
C PHE A 454 12.62 -19.91 10.19
N LEU A 455 12.46 -20.14 11.48
CA LEU A 455 13.23 -19.46 12.52
C LEU A 455 14.45 -20.32 12.90
N ALA A 456 15.60 -19.69 13.11
CA ALA A 456 16.87 -20.33 13.46
C ALA A 456 17.33 -19.89 14.87
N PRO A 457 17.03 -20.68 15.93
CA PRO A 457 17.45 -20.39 17.30
C PRO A 457 18.97 -20.25 17.44
N GLY A 458 19.44 -19.21 18.14
CA GLY A 458 20.85 -18.99 18.47
C GLY A 458 21.76 -18.71 17.27
N VAL A 459 21.20 -18.24 16.16
CA VAL A 459 21.95 -17.80 14.97
C VAL A 459 21.89 -16.28 14.89
N GLU A 460 23.06 -15.67 14.71
CA GLU A 460 23.33 -14.24 14.58
C GLU A 460 22.90 -13.73 13.18
N HIS A 461 23.31 -12.52 12.78
CA HIS A 461 22.95 -11.95 11.49
C HIS A 461 23.52 -12.77 10.31
N CYS A 462 22.65 -13.54 9.68
CA CYS A 462 22.87 -14.34 8.45
C CYS A 462 23.81 -15.54 8.53
N GLU A 463 24.70 -15.62 9.50
CA GLU A 463 25.53 -16.76 9.88
C GLU A 463 26.00 -16.55 11.34
N GLY A 464 26.73 -17.51 11.92
CA GLY A 464 27.30 -17.35 13.27
C GLY A 464 26.39 -17.82 14.41
N GLY A 465 26.70 -17.36 15.62
CA GLY A 465 26.11 -17.83 16.87
C GLY A 465 26.50 -19.27 17.25
N ASN A 466 25.89 -19.78 18.33
CA ASN A 466 26.05 -21.17 18.77
C ASN A 466 25.01 -22.13 18.14
N GLY A 467 23.97 -21.57 17.52
CA GLY A 467 22.72 -22.22 17.22
C GLY A 467 22.55 -22.80 15.83
N PHE A 468 21.30 -23.08 15.47
CA PHE A 468 20.95 -23.99 14.38
C PHE A 468 20.89 -23.27 13.02
N ASP A 469 22.06 -23.07 12.41
CA ASP A 469 22.22 -22.44 11.10
C ASP A 469 21.81 -23.40 9.95
N PRO A 470 20.85 -23.02 9.08
CA PRO A 470 20.43 -23.79 7.90
C PRO A 470 21.23 -23.52 6.60
N ASN A 471 22.27 -22.67 6.61
CA ASN A 471 22.97 -22.18 5.42
C ASN A 471 23.40 -23.28 4.43
N ASP A 472 24.10 -24.32 4.91
CA ASP A 472 24.56 -25.47 4.10
C ASP A 472 23.43 -26.21 3.37
N TYR A 473 22.17 -26.04 3.79
CA TYR A 473 21.03 -26.84 3.39
C TYR A 473 19.91 -26.07 2.67
N VAL A 474 19.76 -24.77 2.94
CA VAL A 474 18.57 -24.00 2.53
C VAL A 474 18.43 -23.89 1.01
N PHE A 475 19.52 -23.65 0.28
CA PHE A 475 19.48 -23.53 -1.18
C PHE A 475 19.16 -24.87 -1.87
N GLU A 476 19.77 -25.97 -1.41
CA GLU A 476 19.50 -27.31 -1.94
C GLU A 476 18.07 -27.77 -1.64
N THR A 477 17.56 -27.43 -0.45
CA THR A 477 16.17 -27.66 -0.05
C THR A 477 15.18 -26.91 -0.97
N LEU A 478 15.44 -25.63 -1.25
CA LEU A 478 14.68 -24.85 -2.23
C LEU A 478 14.75 -25.49 -3.63
N ARG A 479 15.94 -25.89 -4.09
CA ARG A 479 16.12 -26.49 -5.42
C ARG A 479 15.35 -27.81 -5.55
N ALA A 480 15.31 -28.62 -4.50
CA ALA A 480 14.48 -29.83 -4.45
C ALA A 480 12.97 -29.51 -4.55
N TRP A 481 12.52 -28.42 -3.93
CA TRP A 481 11.13 -27.96 -4.04
C TRP A 481 10.78 -27.51 -5.46
N VAL A 482 11.65 -26.73 -6.10
CA VAL A 482 11.45 -26.23 -7.48
C VAL A 482 11.54 -27.34 -8.53
N GLU A 483 12.59 -28.16 -8.52
CA GLU A 483 12.85 -29.09 -9.62
C GLU A 483 12.12 -30.43 -9.49
N ASN A 484 11.96 -30.91 -8.25
CA ASN A 484 11.41 -32.23 -7.95
C ASN A 484 10.02 -32.17 -7.30
N SER A 485 9.50 -30.98 -6.98
CA SER A 485 8.29 -30.79 -6.17
C SER A 485 8.38 -31.36 -4.74
N THR A 486 9.59 -31.49 -4.19
CA THR A 486 9.81 -31.92 -2.80
C THR A 486 9.48 -30.77 -1.85
N VAL A 487 8.28 -30.77 -1.29
CA VAL A 487 7.83 -29.74 -0.35
C VAL A 487 8.64 -29.83 0.97
N PRO A 488 9.27 -28.73 1.46
CA PRO A 488 10.13 -28.79 2.63
C PRO A 488 9.31 -28.63 3.92
N ASP A 489 8.89 -29.75 4.50
CA ASP A 489 8.16 -29.79 5.78
C ASP A 489 9.07 -29.58 7.01
N THR A 490 10.38 -29.61 6.81
CA THR A 490 11.46 -29.23 7.73
C THR A 490 12.64 -28.66 6.92
N LEU A 491 13.53 -27.93 7.58
CA LEU A 491 14.81 -27.48 7.03
C LEU A 491 15.96 -28.01 7.93
N GLU A 492 16.94 -28.72 7.36
CA GLU A 492 18.08 -29.22 8.15
C GLU A 492 19.02 -28.06 8.52
N ALA A 493 19.60 -28.12 9.71
CA ALA A 493 20.47 -27.08 10.26
C ALA A 493 21.53 -27.66 11.22
N THR A 494 22.64 -26.96 11.37
CA THR A 494 23.79 -27.32 12.22
C THR A 494 24.03 -26.33 13.34
N ALA A 495 24.34 -26.81 14.54
CA ALA A 495 24.69 -26.00 15.71
C ALA A 495 25.96 -26.51 16.41
N VAL A 496 26.52 -25.71 17.32
CA VAL A 496 27.64 -26.11 18.19
C VAL A 496 27.21 -27.26 19.11
N ALA A 497 28.10 -28.24 19.33
CA ALA A 497 27.80 -29.41 20.16
C ALA A 497 27.87 -29.08 21.67
N VAL A 498 26.87 -29.56 22.42
CA VAL A 498 26.74 -29.33 23.87
C VAL A 498 27.77 -30.14 24.65
N ALA A 499 28.53 -29.47 25.51
CA ALA A 499 29.68 -30.04 26.20
C ALA A 499 29.31 -31.22 27.15
N GLY A 500 29.64 -32.44 26.74
CA GLY A 500 29.46 -33.64 27.55
C GLY A 500 29.29 -34.94 26.76
N SER A 501 28.81 -34.85 25.52
CA SER A 501 28.75 -35.99 24.59
C SER A 501 30.13 -36.26 23.95
N ASN A 502 30.36 -37.50 23.48
CA ASN A 502 31.66 -37.93 22.93
C ASN A 502 31.52 -38.38 21.47
N SER A 503 31.34 -37.45 20.52
CA SER A 503 31.48 -37.79 19.08
C SER A 503 31.72 -36.64 18.09
N SER A 504 31.26 -35.41 18.33
CA SER A 504 31.29 -34.33 17.33
C SER A 504 31.56 -32.95 17.95
N SER A 505 32.02 -32.00 17.14
CA SER A 505 32.07 -30.56 17.46
C SER A 505 30.78 -29.82 17.11
N THR A 506 29.94 -30.42 16.26
CA THR A 506 28.63 -29.88 15.85
C THR A 506 27.52 -30.94 16.02
N ARG A 507 26.30 -30.46 16.19
CA ARG A 507 25.05 -31.24 16.20
C ARG A 507 24.16 -30.80 15.05
N THR A 508 23.21 -31.64 14.63
CA THR A 508 22.20 -31.29 13.62
C THR A 508 20.80 -31.33 14.20
N ALA A 509 19.88 -30.57 13.60
CA ALA A 509 18.45 -30.70 13.86
C ALA A 509 17.61 -30.27 12.64
N TYR A 510 16.30 -30.35 12.79
CA TYR A 510 15.31 -30.07 11.75
C TYR A 510 14.42 -28.89 12.17
N LEU A 511 14.71 -27.70 11.63
CA LEU A 511 13.94 -26.48 11.84
C LEU A 511 12.52 -26.60 11.31
N CYS A 512 11.62 -25.89 11.99
CA CYS A 512 10.18 -25.95 11.78
C CYS A 512 9.70 -24.82 10.86
N PRO A 513 8.79 -25.08 9.89
CA PRO A 513 8.14 -24.02 9.15
C PRO A 513 7.12 -23.29 10.06
N TYR A 514 7.27 -21.97 10.19
CA TYR A 514 6.38 -21.11 10.96
C TYR A 514 4.91 -21.26 10.49
N PRO A 515 3.89 -21.28 11.38
CA PRO A 515 3.90 -20.99 12.83
C PRO A 515 4.18 -22.21 13.73
N LYS A 516 4.94 -23.20 13.26
CA LYS A 516 5.49 -24.23 14.14
C LYS A 516 6.82 -23.78 14.74
N ILE A 517 6.99 -24.00 16.02
CA ILE A 517 8.23 -23.79 16.77
C ILE A 517 9.02 -25.10 16.89
N PHE A 518 10.34 -24.95 16.85
CA PHE A 518 11.31 -25.97 17.22
C PHE A 518 11.29 -26.14 18.74
N THR A 519 11.27 -27.38 19.25
CA THR A 519 11.28 -27.60 20.71
C THR A 519 11.88 -28.95 21.07
N TYR A 520 12.80 -28.94 22.05
CA TYR A 520 13.35 -30.13 22.67
C TYR A 520 12.27 -30.99 23.36
N VAL A 521 12.47 -32.31 23.37
CA VAL A 521 11.55 -33.30 23.95
C VAL A 521 12.24 -34.34 24.84
N GLY A 522 13.52 -34.15 25.12
CA GLY A 522 14.34 -35.07 25.92
C GLY A 522 15.10 -36.09 25.07
N GLY A 523 16.40 -36.24 25.34
CA GLY A 523 17.29 -37.17 24.67
C GLY A 523 18.75 -36.75 24.87
N ASP A 524 19.62 -37.05 23.91
CA ASP A 524 20.92 -36.37 23.82
C ASP A 524 20.68 -35.05 23.04
N PRO A 525 20.97 -33.86 23.60
CA PRO A 525 20.75 -32.58 22.90
C PRO A 525 21.64 -32.40 21.65
N ASN A 526 22.51 -33.36 21.33
CA ASN A 526 23.29 -33.42 20.10
C ASN A 526 22.67 -34.35 19.02
N ASP A 527 21.58 -35.03 19.32
CA ASP A 527 20.84 -35.90 18.38
C ASP A 527 19.58 -35.16 17.87
N ALA A 528 19.44 -35.04 16.55
CA ALA A 528 18.30 -34.41 15.90
C ALA A 528 16.93 -35.00 16.31
N SER A 529 16.89 -36.26 16.73
CA SER A 529 15.66 -36.93 17.19
C SER A 529 15.20 -36.52 18.60
N SER A 530 16.01 -35.74 19.33
CA SER A 530 15.65 -35.15 20.64
C SER A 530 14.80 -33.88 20.51
N PHE A 531 14.49 -33.44 19.30
CA PHE A 531 13.71 -32.23 19.00
C PHE A 531 12.43 -32.55 18.20
N SER A 532 11.43 -31.67 18.28
CA SER A 532 10.11 -31.89 17.68
C SER A 532 9.48 -30.60 17.17
N LEU A 533 8.47 -30.74 16.30
CA LEU A 533 7.63 -29.63 15.85
C LEU A 533 6.41 -29.48 16.77
N LYS A 534 6.24 -28.30 17.37
CA LYS A 534 5.01 -27.89 18.09
C LYS A 534 4.39 -26.67 17.42
N PHE A 535 3.09 -26.42 17.62
CA PHE A 535 2.48 -25.14 17.25
C PHE A 535 2.73 -24.12 18.36
N VAL A 536 2.82 -22.83 18.01
CA VAL A 536 2.60 -21.74 18.97
C VAL A 536 1.18 -21.86 19.52
N GLN A 537 1.01 -21.89 20.84
CA GLN A 537 -0.27 -21.58 21.47
C GLN A 537 -0.33 -20.08 21.72
N GLU A 538 -1.43 -19.45 21.33
CA GLU A 538 -1.72 -18.07 21.74
C GLU A 538 -1.87 -18.02 23.27
N SER A 539 -1.31 -16.98 23.89
CA SER A 539 -1.35 -16.76 25.33
C SER A 539 -2.74 -16.29 25.77
N SER A 540 -3.63 -17.24 26.07
CA SER A 540 -4.88 -16.94 26.76
C SER A 540 -4.58 -16.61 28.22
N ASP A 541 -4.67 -15.32 28.58
CA ASP A 541 -4.85 -14.89 29.96
C ASP A 541 -6.17 -15.48 30.49
N ASP A 542 -6.07 -16.51 31.33
CA ASP A 542 -7.10 -16.83 32.30
C ASP A 542 -6.46 -17.49 33.52
N SER A 543 -6.74 -16.96 34.71
CA SER A 543 -6.16 -17.41 35.98
C SER A 543 -7.24 -17.69 36.99
N ASP A 544 -6.99 -18.66 37.87
CA ASP A 544 -7.90 -19.16 38.90
C ASP A 544 -9.30 -19.61 38.43
N GLU A 545 -9.44 -20.91 38.16
CA GLU A 545 -10.15 -21.72 39.16
C GLU A 545 -9.51 -23.10 39.31
N GLY A 546 -9.56 -23.65 40.53
CA GLY A 546 -8.82 -24.86 40.89
C GLY A 546 -9.69 -26.04 41.31
N ASN A 547 -8.99 -27.10 41.72
CA ASN A 547 -9.46 -28.19 42.60
C ASN A 547 -10.02 -29.48 41.96
N THR A 548 -9.25 -30.56 42.15
CA THR A 548 -9.69 -31.97 42.36
C THR A 548 -10.48 -32.73 41.28
N THR A 549 -9.79 -33.69 40.66
CA THR A 549 -10.14 -35.13 40.62
C THR A 549 -11.62 -35.55 40.84
N ASP A 550 -12.23 -36.20 39.84
CA ASP A 550 -12.41 -37.67 39.89
C ASP A 550 -12.75 -38.26 38.49
N ALA A 551 -13.06 -39.57 38.41
CA ALA A 551 -13.09 -40.35 37.17
C ALA A 551 -14.43 -40.44 36.38
N GLN A 552 -14.29 -40.85 35.11
CA GLN A 552 -15.29 -41.45 34.18
C GLN A 552 -16.06 -42.67 34.75
N PRO A 553 -17.14 -43.20 34.10
CA PRO A 553 -17.88 -42.73 32.91
C PRO A 553 -19.45 -42.86 33.01
N ASP A 554 -20.12 -42.69 31.85
CA ASP A 554 -21.45 -43.20 31.43
C ASP A 554 -22.76 -42.72 32.11
N VAL A 555 -23.72 -42.21 31.30
CA VAL A 555 -24.93 -42.95 30.84
C VAL A 555 -25.83 -42.07 29.93
N GLN A 556 -25.89 -42.47 28.66
CA GLN A 556 -27.04 -42.69 27.75
C GLN A 556 -28.34 -41.82 27.72
N GLU A 557 -28.87 -41.70 26.50
CA GLU A 557 -30.04 -40.95 26.00
C GLU A 557 -31.40 -41.20 26.67
N SER A 558 -32.24 -40.14 26.79
CA SER A 558 -33.68 -40.10 26.42
C SER A 558 -34.24 -38.67 26.68
N HIS A 559 -34.74 -37.92 25.69
CA HIS A 559 -35.99 -38.00 24.91
C HIS A 559 -37.18 -37.21 25.50
N ASP A 560 -37.88 -36.50 24.60
CA ASP A 560 -39.29 -36.08 24.61
C ASP A 560 -39.78 -34.88 25.49
N ASP A 561 -40.01 -33.76 24.78
CA ASP A 561 -41.34 -33.15 24.52
C ASP A 561 -41.89 -31.90 25.27
N ASN A 562 -42.11 -30.87 24.43
CA ASN A 562 -43.35 -30.09 24.21
C ASN A 562 -43.86 -28.97 25.18
N GLN A 563 -44.01 -27.78 24.55
CA GLN A 563 -45.16 -26.85 24.56
C GLN A 563 -45.50 -26.09 25.87
N ALA A 564 -45.17 -24.79 25.99
CA ALA A 564 -45.79 -23.61 25.33
C ALA A 564 -46.98 -22.97 26.09
N ALA A 565 -47.20 -21.67 25.83
CA ALA A 565 -48.34 -20.82 26.24
C ALA A 565 -48.43 -20.44 27.74
N SER A 566 -48.94 -19.25 28.13
CA SER A 566 -49.21 -17.98 27.43
C SER A 566 -49.60 -16.89 28.45
N ASP A 567 -49.84 -15.64 27.97
CA ASP A 567 -50.73 -14.62 28.58
C ASP A 567 -50.31 -13.99 29.94
N GLU A 568 -50.74 -12.77 30.33
CA GLU A 568 -51.20 -11.57 29.58
C GLU A 568 -51.10 -10.33 30.51
N ALA A 569 -51.31 -9.14 29.92
CA ALA A 569 -51.83 -7.93 30.59
C ALA A 569 -50.97 -7.20 31.67
N GLN A 570 -51.25 -5.94 32.02
CA GLN A 570 -51.52 -4.70 31.24
C GLN A 570 -51.79 -3.56 32.25
N ARG A 571 -51.31 -2.34 31.96
CA ARG A 571 -51.79 -1.03 32.52
C ARG A 571 -51.51 -0.80 34.03
N ASP A 572 -51.52 0.43 34.56
CA ASP A 572 -51.86 1.75 33.99
C ASP A 572 -51.15 2.92 34.71
N ILE A 573 -51.46 4.15 34.27
CA ILE A 573 -51.29 5.47 34.90
C ILE A 573 -49.97 6.20 34.66
N SER A 574 -50.10 7.43 34.17
CA SER A 574 -49.07 8.43 33.93
C SER A 574 -49.00 9.49 35.05
N ASP A 575 -47.87 10.16 35.17
CA ASP A 575 -47.76 11.62 34.94
C ASP A 575 -46.44 12.20 35.49
N GLN A 576 -45.59 12.74 34.61
CA GLN A 576 -45.25 14.18 34.58
C GLN A 576 -44.17 14.53 33.52
N ILE A 577 -44.28 15.73 32.92
CA ILE A 577 -43.17 16.56 32.36
C ILE A 577 -42.41 15.88 31.17
N SER A 578 -42.67 16.14 29.89
CA SER A 578 -42.68 17.42 29.12
C SER A 578 -41.37 18.21 29.29
N ILE A 579 -40.55 18.48 28.27
CA ILE A 579 -40.81 19.27 27.04
C ILE A 579 -39.92 18.71 25.87
N PHE A 580 -40.15 19.18 24.64
CA PHE A 580 -39.43 18.92 23.37
C PHE A 580 -39.76 17.61 22.64
N ASN A 581 -40.69 17.75 21.69
CA ASN A 581 -40.90 16.85 20.57
C ASN A 581 -41.54 17.63 19.39
N HIS A 582 -41.48 17.09 18.16
CA HIS A 582 -41.76 17.70 16.82
C HIS A 582 -40.48 18.15 16.09
N LEU A 583 -40.25 17.82 14.81
CA LEU A 583 -41.15 17.94 13.64
C LEU A 583 -41.43 16.63 12.85
N PRO A 584 -42.60 16.50 12.17
CA PRO A 584 -42.91 15.39 11.25
C PRO A 584 -42.94 15.76 9.75
N PHE A 585 -42.80 14.76 8.87
CA PHE A 585 -43.12 14.84 7.43
C PHE A 585 -44.61 14.55 7.15
N PRO A 586 -45.23 15.12 6.10
CA PRO A 586 -46.59 14.80 5.67
C PRO A 586 -46.67 13.95 4.39
N GLU A 587 -47.49 12.89 4.40
CA GLU A 587 -48.00 12.24 3.18
C GLU A 587 -49.20 13.01 2.59
N VAL A 588 -49.54 12.74 1.33
CA VAL A 588 -50.73 13.28 0.65
C VAL A 588 -51.51 12.17 -0.05
N LEU A 589 -52.76 11.97 0.36
CA LEU A 589 -53.76 11.18 -0.38
C LEU A 589 -54.76 12.10 -1.08
N TYR A 590 -55.08 11.78 -2.34
CA TYR A 590 -56.08 12.49 -3.15
C TYR A 590 -57.50 11.95 -2.91
N SER A 591 -58.48 12.85 -2.73
CA SER A 591 -59.81 12.69 -3.35
C SER A 591 -60.63 13.98 -3.42
N GLN A 592 -60.90 14.41 -4.66
CA GLN A 592 -62.16 14.98 -5.15
C GLN A 592 -62.73 16.32 -4.63
N ASP A 593 -62.91 17.18 -5.64
CA ASP A 593 -64.11 17.95 -5.97
C ASP A 593 -64.35 19.38 -5.44
N GLU A 594 -64.92 20.15 -6.37
CA GLU A 594 -65.09 21.60 -6.39
C GLU A 594 -66.19 22.08 -5.42
N ASN A 595 -66.10 23.34 -4.93
CA ASN A 595 -66.87 24.45 -5.52
C ASN A 595 -66.74 25.84 -4.83
N ILE A 596 -66.75 26.88 -5.68
CA ILE A 596 -67.45 28.17 -5.50
C ILE A 596 -67.03 29.15 -4.36
N ARG A 597 -66.32 30.21 -4.80
CA ARG A 597 -66.30 31.61 -4.27
C ARG A 597 -67.72 32.21 -4.18
N PRO A 598 -68.03 33.23 -3.32
CA PRO A 598 -67.38 34.55 -3.45
C PRO A 598 -67.30 35.50 -2.21
N SER A 599 -66.79 36.69 -2.52
CA SER A 599 -66.64 38.01 -1.84
C SER A 599 -67.93 38.63 -1.21
N HIS A 600 -68.04 39.87 -0.67
CA HIS A 600 -67.47 41.24 -0.87
C HIS A 600 -67.75 42.13 0.40
N VAL A 601 -67.25 43.36 0.65
CA VAL A 601 -66.09 44.20 0.22
C VAL A 601 -66.09 45.55 0.98
N GLY A 602 -64.95 46.25 1.11
CA GLY A 602 -64.88 47.72 1.33
C GLY A 602 -64.07 48.19 2.57
N SER A 603 -63.45 49.39 2.58
CA SER A 603 -63.34 50.44 1.52
C SER A 603 -62.37 51.59 1.92
N SER A 604 -61.66 52.33 1.05
CA SER A 604 -61.33 52.10 -0.38
C SER A 604 -60.08 52.88 -0.93
N PRO A 605 -60.04 54.25 -1.08
CA PRO A 605 -59.41 54.80 -2.32
C PRO A 605 -58.57 56.13 -2.20
N PRO A 606 -58.05 56.75 -3.31
CA PRO A 606 -57.12 56.23 -4.34
C PRO A 606 -56.07 57.29 -4.84
N VAL A 607 -55.58 57.18 -6.10
CA VAL A 607 -54.73 58.14 -6.91
C VAL A 607 -53.20 58.09 -6.61
N GLY A 608 -52.25 58.27 -7.54
CA GLY A 608 -52.25 58.40 -9.02
C GLY A 608 -51.05 59.23 -9.56
N SER A 609 -50.44 58.85 -10.69
CA SER A 609 -49.13 59.33 -11.22
C SER A 609 -49.10 60.78 -11.76
N PRO A 610 -47.91 61.42 -11.94
CA PRO A 610 -47.27 61.45 -13.28
C PRO A 610 -45.71 61.59 -13.37
N VAL A 611 -45.27 61.62 -14.64
CA VAL A 611 -43.95 61.67 -15.34
C VAL A 611 -43.10 62.96 -15.12
N PHE A 612 -41.75 62.92 -15.29
CA PHE A 612 -40.90 63.77 -16.23
C PHE A 612 -39.38 64.00 -15.91
N GLU A 613 -38.57 63.98 -16.99
CA GLU A 613 -37.37 64.81 -17.40
C GLU A 613 -36.04 65.00 -16.59
N ASP A 614 -34.91 64.94 -17.33
CA ASP A 614 -33.60 65.64 -17.15
C ASP A 614 -33.74 67.17 -17.46
N PRO A 615 -32.76 68.12 -17.28
CA PRO A 615 -31.30 68.05 -17.04
C PRO A 615 -30.88 68.99 -15.84
N PRO A 616 -29.95 70.01 -15.84
CA PRO A 616 -28.79 70.39 -16.67
C PRO A 616 -27.48 70.91 -16.00
N ILE A 617 -26.34 70.62 -16.66
CA ILE A 617 -25.23 71.52 -17.12
C ILE A 617 -24.82 72.77 -16.26
N VAL A 618 -23.50 72.92 -15.95
CA VAL A 618 -22.62 74.11 -16.26
C VAL A 618 -21.21 74.03 -15.60
N ALA A 619 -20.16 74.37 -16.38
CA ALA A 619 -18.78 74.78 -15.99
C ALA A 619 -17.84 73.79 -15.24
N SER A 620 -16.50 73.78 -15.43
CA SER A 620 -15.61 74.50 -16.38
C SER A 620 -14.24 73.82 -16.56
N SER A 621 -13.63 73.97 -17.75
CA SER A 621 -12.18 73.98 -18.16
C SER A 621 -11.07 73.48 -17.21
N SER A 622 -9.98 72.84 -17.66
CA SER A 622 -9.28 72.84 -18.98
C SER A 622 -8.60 71.47 -19.23
N GLY A 623 -8.42 70.94 -20.44
CA GLY A 623 -7.59 71.46 -21.55
C GLY A 623 -6.17 70.88 -21.48
N LEU A 624 -5.56 70.28 -22.51
CA LEU A 624 -5.71 70.47 -23.96
C LEU A 624 -5.71 69.15 -24.79
N SER A 625 -6.35 69.21 -25.96
CA SER A 625 -6.16 68.31 -27.12
C SER A 625 -5.37 69.10 -28.22
N PRO A 626 -5.14 68.70 -29.50
CA PRO A 626 -5.87 67.75 -30.39
C PRO A 626 -4.91 66.68 -31.03
N SER A 627 -5.32 65.72 -31.89
CA SER A 627 -6.18 65.86 -33.07
C SER A 627 -6.72 64.54 -33.67
N LEU A 628 -8.01 64.56 -34.06
CA LEU A 628 -8.58 64.24 -35.40
C LEU A 628 -8.19 62.88 -36.10
N LEU A 629 -9.09 62.08 -36.71
CA LEU A 629 -10.52 62.26 -37.07
C LEU A 629 -11.21 60.92 -37.43
N ASN A 630 -12.43 60.71 -36.93
CA ASN A 630 -13.64 60.12 -37.58
C ASN A 630 -13.70 58.72 -38.28
N ILE A 631 -14.87 58.06 -38.00
CA ILE A 631 -15.76 57.28 -38.91
C ILE A 631 -15.59 55.74 -39.08
N VAL A 632 -16.55 55.02 -38.47
CA VAL A 632 -17.36 53.85 -38.95
C VAL A 632 -16.67 52.51 -39.35
N SER A 633 -17.16 51.42 -38.76
CA SER A 633 -16.89 49.99 -39.04
C SER A 633 -17.35 49.54 -40.45
N PRO A 634 -16.80 48.48 -41.10
CA PRO A 634 -16.77 47.11 -40.53
C PRO A 634 -15.65 46.15 -41.00
N LEU A 635 -15.70 44.90 -40.48
CA LEU A 635 -15.21 43.62 -41.04
C LEU A 635 -13.70 43.34 -41.27
N ALA A 636 -13.32 42.11 -40.87
CA ALA A 636 -12.39 41.16 -41.51
C ALA A 636 -10.86 41.42 -41.59
N SER A 637 -10.14 40.64 -40.78
CA SER A 637 -8.85 39.94 -41.09
C SER A 637 -7.53 40.72 -41.30
N ALA A 638 -6.40 40.01 -41.10
CA ALA A 638 -4.99 40.44 -41.21
C ALA A 638 -4.55 41.52 -40.17
N SER A 639 -3.62 41.27 -39.23
CA SER A 639 -2.15 41.03 -39.38
C SER A 639 -1.43 42.19 -40.09
N THR A 640 -0.37 42.83 -39.58
CA THR A 640 0.85 42.26 -38.93
C THR A 640 1.71 43.30 -38.19
N TRP A 641 2.38 42.89 -37.08
CA TRP A 641 3.77 43.21 -36.67
C TRP A 641 4.11 44.74 -36.48
N THR A 642 5.27 45.23 -36.01
CA THR A 642 6.63 44.77 -35.59
C THR A 642 7.00 45.48 -34.25
N SER A 643 8.11 45.29 -33.53
CA SER A 643 9.39 44.55 -33.66
C SER A 643 9.92 44.31 -32.21
N SER A 644 10.89 43.43 -31.90
CA SER A 644 12.23 43.35 -32.52
C SER A 644 12.81 41.93 -32.65
N ALA A 645 13.21 41.64 -33.88
CA ALA A 645 14.01 40.50 -34.37
C ALA A 645 15.46 40.51 -33.78
N SER A 646 16.36 39.52 -33.88
CA SER A 646 16.46 38.15 -34.49
C SER A 646 17.90 37.60 -34.20
N PRO A 647 18.51 36.52 -34.81
CA PRO A 647 18.09 35.70 -35.97
C PRO A 647 18.34 34.15 -35.96
N LEU A 648 17.54 33.45 -36.79
CA LEU A 648 17.87 32.25 -37.61
C LEU A 648 18.18 30.89 -36.91
N SER A 649 17.82 29.72 -37.47
CA SER A 649 17.30 29.39 -38.83
C SER A 649 16.34 28.18 -38.91
N SER A 650 15.52 28.17 -39.98
CA SER A 650 14.84 27.03 -40.65
C SER A 650 13.84 26.15 -39.86
N VAL A 651 12.59 26.12 -40.35
CA VAL A 651 11.53 25.15 -39.99
C VAL A 651 11.03 24.47 -41.28
N SER A 652 10.78 23.16 -41.20
CA SER A 652 10.16 22.34 -42.27
C SER A 652 8.67 22.06 -41.95
N PRO A 653 7.83 21.71 -42.94
CA PRO A 653 6.39 21.52 -42.72
C PRO A 653 6.05 20.31 -41.84
N ARG A 654 4.96 20.42 -41.06
CA ARG A 654 4.42 19.36 -40.18
C ARG A 654 4.11 18.05 -40.92
N PRO A 655 4.52 16.90 -40.34
CA PRO A 655 3.85 15.61 -40.51
C PRO A 655 3.08 15.24 -39.22
N SER A 656 1.96 15.93 -38.95
CA SER A 656 1.11 15.59 -37.78
C SER A 656 0.02 14.58 -38.18
N SER A 657 0.41 13.32 -38.32
CA SER A 657 -0.51 12.19 -38.46
C SER A 657 -0.14 11.11 -37.45
N SER A 658 -0.80 11.14 -36.29
CA SER A 658 -0.90 9.98 -35.40
C SER A 658 -1.38 8.78 -36.22
N PRO A 659 -0.88 7.55 -35.98
CA PRO A 659 -1.43 6.37 -36.64
C PRO A 659 -2.94 6.27 -36.34
N PRO A 660 -3.77 5.84 -37.31
CA PRO A 660 -5.19 5.62 -37.05
C PRO A 660 -5.36 4.52 -36.00
N LEU A 661 -6.30 4.71 -35.07
CA LEU A 661 -6.62 3.71 -34.05
C LEU A 661 -6.87 2.34 -34.68
N SER A 662 -6.34 1.29 -34.04
CA SER A 662 -6.68 -0.08 -34.40
C SER A 662 -8.18 -0.35 -34.19
N SER A 663 -8.69 -1.42 -34.80
CA SER A 663 -10.11 -1.79 -34.64
C SER A 663 -10.48 -2.15 -33.19
N ARG A 664 -9.51 -2.55 -32.35
CA ARG A 664 -9.70 -2.82 -30.92
C ARG A 664 -9.69 -1.53 -30.11
N GLU A 665 -8.72 -0.64 -30.31
CA GLU A 665 -8.69 0.68 -29.66
C GLU A 665 -9.93 1.51 -30.01
N ALA A 666 -10.39 1.47 -31.26
CA ALA A 666 -11.63 2.13 -31.68
C ALA A 666 -12.90 1.52 -31.04
N HIS A 667 -12.87 0.23 -30.69
CA HIS A 667 -13.94 -0.42 -29.92
C HIS A 667 -13.89 0.01 -28.45
N LEU A 668 -12.72 0.00 -27.82
CA LEU A 668 -12.51 0.38 -26.42
C LEU A 668 -12.84 1.87 -26.18
N LEU A 669 -12.36 2.77 -27.04
CA LEU A 669 -12.71 4.19 -26.98
C LEU A 669 -14.22 4.42 -27.14
N ARG A 670 -14.89 3.61 -27.99
CA ARG A 670 -16.35 3.63 -28.10
C ARG A 670 -17.04 3.10 -26.84
N LEU A 671 -16.51 2.04 -26.21
CA LEU A 671 -17.04 1.49 -24.96
C LEU A 671 -16.97 2.52 -23.83
N PHE A 672 -15.83 3.22 -23.69
CA PHE A 672 -15.69 4.33 -22.76
C PHE A 672 -16.77 5.40 -22.96
N ILE A 673 -16.94 5.89 -24.19
CA ILE A 673 -17.96 6.91 -24.54
C ILE A 673 -19.38 6.43 -24.24
N GLN A 674 -19.69 5.15 -24.50
CA GLN A 674 -21.07 4.64 -24.46
C GLN A 674 -21.47 4.01 -23.12
N LYS A 675 -20.51 3.75 -22.21
CA LYS A 675 -20.77 3.14 -20.89
C LYS A 675 -20.13 3.84 -19.71
N ILE A 676 -18.83 4.14 -19.78
CA ILE A 676 -18.06 4.56 -18.60
C ILE A 676 -18.14 6.09 -18.39
N ALA A 677 -17.97 6.87 -19.45
CA ALA A 677 -18.03 8.32 -19.40
C ALA A 677 -19.36 8.91 -18.86
N PRO A 678 -20.55 8.33 -19.16
CA PRO A 678 -21.81 8.72 -18.53
C PRO A 678 -21.84 8.65 -17.00
N TRP A 679 -20.99 7.82 -16.37
CA TRP A 679 -20.90 7.78 -14.90
C TRP A 679 -20.20 9.02 -14.33
N ALA A 680 -19.14 9.49 -15.00
CA ALA A 680 -18.43 10.71 -14.63
C ALA A 680 -19.27 11.96 -14.96
N ASP A 681 -19.94 11.98 -16.12
CA ASP A 681 -20.71 13.10 -16.64
C ASP A 681 -22.06 13.37 -15.92
N ILE A 682 -22.46 12.54 -14.95
CA ILE A 682 -23.83 12.56 -14.40
C ILE A 682 -24.26 13.88 -13.76
N CYS A 683 -23.30 14.71 -13.32
CA CYS A 683 -23.51 16.06 -12.80
C CYS A 683 -22.87 17.16 -13.68
N ASP A 684 -22.64 16.88 -14.97
CA ASP A 684 -22.11 17.82 -15.96
C ASP A 684 -23.02 17.92 -17.20
N LEU A 685 -23.68 19.07 -17.36
CA LEU A 685 -24.57 19.36 -18.50
C LEU A 685 -23.89 19.35 -19.88
N ARG A 686 -22.55 19.41 -19.95
CA ARG A 686 -21.81 19.36 -21.22
C ARG A 686 -21.26 17.97 -21.53
N SER A 687 -21.31 17.06 -20.57
CA SER A 687 -20.79 15.70 -20.66
C SER A 687 -19.36 15.67 -21.22
N HIS A 688 -18.43 16.37 -20.56
CA HIS A 688 -17.06 16.54 -21.06
C HIS A 688 -16.28 15.20 -21.11
N PHE A 689 -16.58 14.19 -20.29
CA PHE A 689 -15.98 12.86 -20.41
C PHE A 689 -16.49 12.10 -21.65
N SER A 690 -17.77 12.24 -21.99
CA SER A 690 -18.37 11.58 -23.18
C SER A 690 -18.06 12.32 -24.48
N THR A 691 -17.71 13.61 -24.40
CA THR A 691 -17.57 14.48 -25.58
C THR A 691 -16.16 15.02 -25.82
N GLU A 692 -15.44 15.49 -24.79
CA GLU A 692 -14.17 16.22 -24.95
C GLU A 692 -12.94 15.36 -24.63
N VAL A 693 -12.96 14.59 -23.53
CA VAL A 693 -11.93 13.59 -23.21
C VAL A 693 -11.60 12.68 -24.41
N PRO A 694 -12.57 12.18 -25.21
CA PRO A 694 -12.28 11.35 -26.38
C PRO A 694 -11.64 12.13 -27.55
N ARG A 695 -11.91 13.44 -27.66
CA ARG A 695 -11.23 14.31 -28.65
C ARG A 695 -9.79 14.59 -28.25
N ARG A 696 -9.52 14.68 -26.94
CA ARG A 696 -8.18 14.82 -26.39
C ARG A 696 -7.40 13.51 -26.50
N ALA A 697 -8.02 12.36 -26.23
CA ALA A 697 -7.44 11.03 -26.47
C ALA A 697 -6.94 10.85 -27.93
N LEU A 698 -7.66 11.36 -28.93
CA LEU A 698 -7.21 11.30 -30.33
C LEU A 698 -5.97 12.18 -30.65
N GLN A 699 -5.48 12.98 -29.69
CA GLN A 699 -4.38 13.94 -29.87
C GLN A 699 -3.27 13.83 -28.81
N VAL A 700 -3.59 13.33 -27.61
CA VAL A 700 -2.71 13.24 -26.44
C VAL A 700 -2.57 11.77 -26.04
N PRO A 701 -1.41 11.13 -26.28
CA PRO A 701 -1.22 9.70 -26.03
C PRO A 701 -1.48 9.28 -24.58
N MET A 702 -1.12 10.10 -23.60
CA MET A 702 -1.34 9.82 -22.17
C MET A 702 -2.84 9.65 -21.85
N VAL A 703 -3.67 10.59 -22.30
CA VAL A 703 -5.14 10.52 -22.15
C VAL A 703 -5.73 9.33 -22.92
N LEU A 704 -5.17 9.00 -24.10
CA LEU A 704 -5.58 7.82 -24.86
C LEU A 704 -5.34 6.52 -24.08
N LYS A 705 -4.14 6.36 -23.51
CA LYS A 705 -3.77 5.14 -22.78
C LYS A 705 -4.59 4.99 -21.50
N ALA A 706 -4.82 6.04 -20.73
CA ALA A 706 -5.75 5.99 -19.58
C ALA A 706 -7.17 5.56 -19.97
N VAL A 707 -7.72 6.14 -21.05
CA VAL A 707 -9.08 5.82 -21.54
C VAL A 707 -9.17 4.38 -22.07
N LEU A 708 -8.16 3.91 -22.81
CA LEU A 708 -8.10 2.53 -23.31
C LEU A 708 -7.92 1.51 -22.19
N CYS A 709 -7.06 1.81 -21.22
CA CYS A 709 -6.82 1.03 -20.01
C CYS A 709 -8.12 0.79 -19.22
N LEU A 710 -8.83 1.88 -18.84
CA LEU A 710 -10.12 1.80 -18.16
C LEU A 710 -11.18 1.05 -18.98
N ALA A 711 -11.24 1.28 -20.29
CA ALA A 711 -12.18 0.59 -21.16
C ALA A 711 -11.89 -0.91 -21.30
N ALA A 712 -10.62 -1.30 -21.43
CA ALA A 712 -10.20 -2.68 -21.53
C ALA A 712 -10.52 -3.46 -20.25
N ARG A 713 -10.30 -2.86 -19.07
CA ARG A 713 -10.66 -3.47 -17.79
C ARG A 713 -12.16 -3.70 -17.65
N HIS A 714 -12.97 -2.69 -17.96
CA HIS A 714 -14.42 -2.85 -17.94
C HIS A 714 -14.91 -3.91 -18.94
N ASP A 715 -14.33 -3.98 -20.14
CA ASP A 715 -14.63 -5.04 -21.12
C ASP A 715 -14.22 -6.43 -20.61
N ALA A 716 -13.04 -6.55 -19.99
CA ALA A 716 -12.54 -7.81 -19.42
C ALA A 716 -13.42 -8.31 -18.27
N ILE A 717 -13.82 -7.43 -17.34
CA ILE A 717 -14.73 -7.81 -16.25
C ILE A 717 -16.11 -8.21 -16.80
N MET A 718 -16.71 -7.39 -17.67
CA MET A 718 -18.07 -7.63 -18.20
C MET A 718 -18.15 -8.83 -19.15
N SER A 719 -17.03 -9.28 -19.73
CA SER A 719 -16.93 -10.51 -20.52
C SER A 719 -16.34 -11.71 -19.76
N ASN A 720 -15.89 -11.51 -18.52
CA ASN A 720 -15.15 -12.48 -17.71
C ASN A 720 -13.90 -13.05 -18.42
N SER A 721 -13.09 -12.15 -18.99
CA SER A 721 -11.80 -12.46 -19.65
C SER A 721 -10.59 -11.99 -18.85
N SER A 722 -9.39 -12.29 -19.34
CA SER A 722 -8.13 -11.80 -18.77
C SER A 722 -7.95 -10.28 -18.97
N ASP A 723 -7.42 -9.60 -17.96
CA ASP A 723 -7.22 -8.14 -17.87
C ASP A 723 -5.88 -7.66 -18.49
N TRP A 724 -5.13 -8.56 -19.16
CA TRP A 724 -3.79 -8.31 -19.69
C TRP A 724 -3.70 -7.08 -20.61
N GLU A 725 -4.72 -6.84 -21.44
CA GLU A 725 -4.78 -5.71 -22.38
C GLU A 725 -4.93 -4.39 -21.63
N ALA A 726 -5.68 -4.39 -20.52
CA ALA A 726 -5.79 -3.22 -19.65
C ALA A 726 -4.45 -2.97 -18.94
N SER A 727 -3.79 -4.04 -18.46
CA SER A 727 -2.45 -3.94 -17.86
C SER A 727 -1.39 -3.41 -18.83
N GLU A 728 -1.46 -3.77 -20.12
CA GLU A 728 -0.56 -3.23 -21.16
C GLU A 728 -0.77 -1.72 -21.37
N TYR A 729 -2.02 -1.29 -21.53
CA TYR A 729 -2.35 0.13 -21.63
C TYR A 729 -2.08 0.90 -20.33
N HIS A 730 -2.14 0.23 -19.17
CA HIS A 730 -1.77 0.81 -17.88
C HIS A 730 -0.27 1.15 -17.83
N GLY A 731 0.61 0.20 -18.16
CA GLY A 731 2.06 0.43 -18.23
C GLY A 731 2.42 1.59 -19.17
N GLN A 732 1.90 1.54 -20.40
CA GLN A 732 2.06 2.61 -21.40
C GLN A 732 1.48 3.96 -20.95
N CYS A 733 0.51 3.98 -20.03
CA CYS A 733 -0.01 5.20 -19.44
C CYS A 733 0.89 5.72 -18.31
N LEU A 734 1.44 4.84 -17.47
CA LEU A 734 2.33 5.19 -16.37
C LEU A 734 3.66 5.77 -16.87
N GLU A 735 4.26 5.20 -17.91
CA GLU A 735 5.47 5.75 -18.56
C GLU A 735 5.27 7.23 -18.95
N LEU A 736 4.15 7.54 -19.60
CA LEU A 736 3.79 8.88 -20.04
C LEU A 736 3.43 9.81 -18.87
N LEU A 737 2.80 9.26 -17.82
CA LEU A 737 2.41 10.01 -16.63
C LEU A 737 3.62 10.40 -15.76
N ILE A 738 4.57 9.48 -15.57
CA ILE A 738 5.83 9.74 -14.86
C ILE A 738 6.62 10.84 -15.59
N ALA A 739 6.75 10.75 -16.91
CA ALA A 739 7.40 11.77 -17.72
C ALA A 739 6.71 13.15 -17.68
N ALA A 740 5.39 13.18 -17.48
CA ALA A 740 4.62 14.43 -17.32
C ALA A 740 4.74 15.02 -15.90
N LEU A 741 4.75 14.19 -14.86
CA LEU A 741 4.88 14.61 -13.46
C LEU A 741 6.30 15.12 -13.12
N ALA A 742 7.33 14.64 -13.83
CA ALA A 742 8.71 15.10 -13.70
C ALA A 742 8.95 16.55 -14.21
N LEU A 743 7.95 17.19 -14.82
CA LEU A 743 7.99 18.60 -15.21
C LEU A 743 7.54 19.52 -14.06
N PRO A 744 7.96 20.80 -14.02
CA PRO A 744 7.55 21.75 -12.99
C PRO A 744 6.01 21.91 -12.87
N GLU A 745 5.50 22.15 -11.67
CA GLU A 745 4.06 22.20 -11.39
C GLU A 745 3.29 23.24 -12.24
N GLU A 746 3.95 24.31 -12.70
CA GLU A 746 3.33 25.31 -13.59
C GLU A 746 3.06 24.79 -15.02
N THR A 747 3.55 23.60 -15.36
CA THR A 747 3.29 22.92 -16.64
C THR A 747 2.07 21.99 -16.60
N TYR A 748 1.53 21.70 -15.40
CA TYR A 748 0.42 20.77 -15.22
C TYR A 748 -0.87 21.31 -15.85
N ASP A 749 -1.53 20.49 -16.69
CA ASP A 749 -2.68 20.88 -17.49
C ASP A 749 -3.88 19.92 -17.29
N ASP A 750 -5.05 20.26 -17.87
CA ASP A 750 -6.21 19.39 -17.75
C ASP A 750 -6.00 17.98 -18.36
N ASN A 751 -5.01 17.74 -19.23
CA ASN A 751 -4.73 16.41 -19.77
C ASN A 751 -4.08 15.50 -18.72
N LEU A 752 -3.15 16.04 -17.94
CA LEU A 752 -2.60 15.36 -16.75
C LEU A 752 -3.73 15.00 -15.78
N LEU A 753 -4.58 15.97 -15.47
CA LEU A 753 -5.68 15.80 -14.51
C LEU A 753 -6.73 14.77 -14.98
N ILE A 754 -7.11 14.79 -16.26
CA ILE A 754 -7.99 13.76 -16.88
C ILE A 754 -7.37 12.37 -16.75
N THR A 755 -6.08 12.25 -17.03
CA THR A 755 -5.36 10.97 -16.99
C THR A 755 -5.42 10.38 -15.59
N VAL A 756 -5.04 11.16 -14.57
CA VAL A 756 -5.04 10.73 -13.16
C VAL A 756 -6.44 10.34 -12.69
N VAL A 757 -7.47 11.15 -12.96
CA VAL A 757 -8.87 10.81 -12.60
C VAL A 757 -9.37 9.56 -13.33
N THR A 758 -8.95 9.35 -14.58
CA THR A 758 -9.35 8.16 -15.37
C THR A 758 -8.66 6.88 -14.87
N LEU A 759 -7.37 6.94 -14.53
CA LEU A 759 -6.65 5.83 -13.90
C LEU A 759 -7.26 5.47 -12.54
N ARG A 760 -7.70 6.48 -11.77
CA ARG A 760 -8.36 6.24 -10.49
C ARG A 760 -9.69 5.47 -10.61
N ILE A 761 -10.48 5.72 -11.65
CA ILE A 761 -11.68 4.89 -11.93
C ILE A 761 -11.28 3.45 -12.32
N TYR A 762 -10.10 3.25 -12.92
CA TYR A 762 -9.57 1.93 -13.28
C TYR A 762 -9.09 1.12 -12.06
N GLU A 763 -8.48 1.76 -11.04
CA GLU A 763 -8.22 1.15 -9.73
C GLU A 763 -9.53 0.73 -9.04
N GLU A 764 -10.51 1.64 -9.03
CA GLU A 764 -11.80 1.48 -8.36
C GLU A 764 -12.64 0.29 -8.89
N LEU A 765 -12.35 -0.20 -10.09
CA LEU A 765 -12.96 -1.41 -10.67
C LEU A 765 -12.22 -2.74 -10.35
N GLU A 766 -11.02 -2.69 -9.74
CA GLU A 766 -10.11 -3.84 -9.65
C GLU A 766 -10.22 -4.64 -8.34
N ARG A 767 -10.12 -3.94 -7.20
CA ARG A 767 -9.73 -4.54 -5.92
C ARG A 767 -10.87 -4.68 -4.92
N ALA A 768 -10.69 -5.60 -3.97
CA ALA A 768 -11.57 -5.78 -2.82
C ALA A 768 -11.26 -4.78 -1.68
N THR A 769 -10.06 -4.21 -1.68
CA THR A 769 -9.56 -3.22 -0.72
C THR A 769 -8.81 -2.11 -1.48
N ASP A 770 -8.91 -0.87 -1.01
CA ASP A 770 -8.37 0.32 -1.69
C ASP A 770 -6.95 0.63 -1.21
N GLU A 771 -5.95 0.07 -1.89
CA GLU A 771 -4.52 0.12 -1.54
C GLU A 771 -3.85 1.48 -1.81
N LYS A 772 -4.62 2.54 -2.06
CA LYS A 772 -4.17 3.95 -2.14
C LYS A 772 -3.11 4.28 -3.20
N CYS A 773 -2.74 3.37 -4.10
CA CYS A 773 -1.57 3.49 -4.99
C CYS A 773 -1.44 4.84 -5.73
N HIS A 774 -2.55 5.47 -6.12
CA HIS A 774 -2.54 6.81 -6.71
C HIS A 774 -3.33 7.86 -5.89
N TRP A 775 -3.90 7.50 -4.73
CA TRP A 775 -4.79 8.35 -3.93
C TRP A 775 -4.06 9.58 -3.35
N VAL A 776 -2.91 9.36 -2.68
CA VAL A 776 -2.11 10.45 -2.07
C VAL A 776 -1.56 11.38 -3.16
N GLY A 777 -1.04 10.81 -4.25
CA GLY A 777 -0.55 11.57 -5.40
C GLY A 777 -1.64 12.42 -6.06
N SER A 778 -2.86 11.88 -6.20
CA SER A 778 -4.01 12.61 -6.77
C SER A 778 -4.48 13.76 -5.87
N ASN A 779 -4.57 13.54 -4.55
CA ASN A 779 -4.89 14.61 -3.59
C ASN A 779 -3.85 15.74 -3.65
N ARG A 780 -2.54 15.39 -3.63
CA ARG A 780 -1.46 16.38 -3.74
C ARG A 780 -1.55 17.17 -5.05
N LEU A 781 -1.66 16.47 -6.19
CA LEU A 781 -1.77 17.08 -7.50
C LEU A 781 -2.97 18.04 -7.62
N LEU A 782 -4.12 17.71 -7.05
CA LEU A 782 -5.30 18.58 -7.12
C LEU A 782 -5.27 19.75 -6.14
N ASN A 783 -4.61 19.63 -5.00
CA ASN A 783 -4.33 20.78 -4.14
C ASN A 783 -3.35 21.76 -4.84
N THR A 784 -2.33 21.25 -5.55
CA THR A 784 -1.49 22.04 -6.48
C THR A 784 -2.33 22.68 -7.61
N MET A 785 -3.18 21.89 -8.28
CA MET A 785 -4.04 22.34 -9.39
C MET A 785 -5.37 23.00 -8.95
N SER A 786 -5.48 23.47 -7.71
CA SER A 786 -6.73 23.87 -7.03
C SER A 786 -7.65 24.82 -7.78
N LYS A 787 -7.11 25.72 -8.61
CA LYS A 787 -7.87 26.64 -9.49
C LYS A 787 -8.80 25.91 -10.47
N SER A 788 -8.57 24.63 -10.74
CA SER A 788 -9.40 23.79 -11.62
C SER A 788 -10.86 23.74 -11.17
N ALA A 789 -11.12 23.74 -9.86
CA ALA A 789 -12.47 23.66 -9.29
C ALA A 789 -13.40 24.84 -9.67
N SER A 790 -12.86 25.96 -10.15
CA SER A 790 -13.62 27.16 -10.56
C SER A 790 -13.27 27.69 -11.95
N SER A 791 -12.41 27.00 -12.71
CA SER A 791 -11.93 27.44 -14.03
C SER A 791 -13.00 27.39 -15.14
N GLY A 792 -14.01 26.54 -14.96
CA GLY A 792 -15.06 26.26 -15.94
C GLY A 792 -14.66 25.20 -16.98
N GLY A 793 -15.67 24.61 -17.62
CA GLY A 793 -15.45 23.63 -18.70
C GLY A 793 -14.90 22.29 -18.18
N LEU A 794 -13.95 21.72 -18.92
CA LEU A 794 -13.42 20.36 -18.67
C LEU A 794 -12.66 20.26 -17.34
N ALA A 795 -11.80 21.22 -17.00
CA ALA A 795 -11.06 21.20 -15.74
C ALA A 795 -12.00 21.29 -14.50
N GLU A 796 -13.03 22.14 -14.55
CA GLU A 796 -14.10 22.17 -13.53
C GLU A 796 -14.83 20.82 -13.47
N ALA A 797 -15.25 20.25 -14.60
CA ALA A 797 -15.96 18.96 -14.63
C ALA A 797 -15.13 17.79 -14.08
N VAL A 798 -13.83 17.73 -14.37
CA VAL A 798 -12.92 16.69 -13.85
C VAL A 798 -12.68 16.88 -12.35
N SER A 799 -12.57 18.12 -11.86
CA SER A 799 -12.50 18.43 -10.42
C SER A 799 -13.76 17.96 -9.68
N TRP A 800 -14.96 18.17 -10.24
CA TRP A 800 -16.23 17.67 -9.68
C TRP A 800 -16.43 16.14 -9.80
N GLN A 801 -15.66 15.45 -10.64
CA GLN A 801 -15.54 13.98 -10.59
C GLN A 801 -14.61 13.55 -9.45
N PHE A 802 -13.44 14.18 -9.30
CA PHE A 802 -12.51 13.84 -8.23
C PHE A 802 -13.09 14.09 -6.83
N LEU A 803 -13.81 15.20 -6.61
CA LEU A 803 -14.48 15.45 -5.33
C LEU A 803 -15.40 14.28 -4.91
N ARG A 804 -16.04 13.61 -5.87
CA ARG A 804 -16.87 12.43 -5.58
C ARG A 804 -16.03 11.20 -5.22
N GLN A 805 -14.90 10.98 -5.88
CA GLN A 805 -13.94 9.92 -5.54
C GLN A 805 -13.29 10.16 -4.17
N ALA A 806 -12.96 11.41 -3.82
CA ALA A 806 -12.46 11.78 -2.50
C ALA A 806 -13.49 11.49 -1.39
N ILE A 807 -14.77 11.82 -1.63
CA ILE A 807 -15.88 11.45 -0.73
C ILE A 807 -16.00 9.92 -0.59
N TYR A 808 -15.94 9.17 -1.70
CA TYR A 808 -16.01 7.69 -1.66
C TYR A 808 -14.85 7.08 -0.87
N ALA A 809 -13.62 7.54 -1.11
CA ALA A 809 -12.43 7.08 -0.38
C ALA A 809 -12.53 7.39 1.12
N SER A 810 -12.89 8.62 1.52
CA SER A 810 -13.07 8.96 2.94
C SER A 810 -14.18 8.14 3.63
N LEU A 811 -15.29 7.86 2.93
CA LEU A 811 -16.37 7.01 3.45
C LEU A 811 -15.92 5.56 3.70
N VAL A 812 -15.15 4.97 2.80
CA VAL A 812 -14.68 3.58 2.89
C VAL A 812 -13.47 3.42 3.81
N GLN A 813 -12.50 4.35 3.76
CA GLN A 813 -11.22 4.24 4.49
C GLN A 813 -11.26 4.85 5.91
N HIS A 814 -12.31 5.59 6.25
CA HIS A 814 -12.48 6.30 7.54
C HIS A 814 -11.36 7.31 7.82
N GLN A 815 -10.98 8.07 6.77
CA GLN A 815 -9.93 9.08 6.81
C GLN A 815 -10.49 10.47 6.47
N PRO A 816 -9.96 11.56 7.06
CA PRO A 816 -10.32 12.91 6.65
C PRO A 816 -10.05 13.15 5.17
N MET A 817 -10.94 13.91 4.54
CA MET A 817 -10.80 14.30 3.15
C MET A 817 -9.71 15.38 3.01
N GLN A 818 -8.59 15.02 2.38
CA GLN A 818 -7.39 15.86 2.22
C GLN A 818 -7.47 16.77 0.98
N LEU A 819 -8.60 17.47 0.80
CA LEU A 819 -8.89 18.29 -0.38
C LEU A 819 -9.37 19.70 0.03
N ASP A 820 -8.78 20.75 -0.55
CA ASP A 820 -9.26 22.11 -0.31
C ASP A 820 -10.62 22.37 -0.98
N LEU A 821 -11.62 22.63 -0.14
CA LEU A 821 -12.98 22.96 -0.55
C LEU A 821 -13.19 24.44 -0.91
N ALA A 822 -12.31 25.36 -0.48
CA ALA A 822 -12.50 26.79 -0.68
C ALA A 822 -12.54 27.18 -2.18
N ASN A 823 -11.73 26.52 -3.00
CA ASN A 823 -11.72 26.72 -4.45
C ASN A 823 -13.01 26.23 -5.16
N TYR A 824 -13.77 25.31 -4.56
CA TYR A 824 -15.07 24.88 -5.10
C TYR A 824 -16.16 25.92 -4.86
N GLU A 825 -16.14 26.68 -3.75
CA GLU A 825 -17.13 27.74 -3.48
C GLU A 825 -17.13 28.85 -4.56
N LEU A 826 -16.02 28.99 -5.29
CA LEU A 826 -15.87 29.91 -6.43
C LEU A 826 -16.45 29.37 -7.76
N SER A 827 -16.91 28.11 -7.81
CA SER A 827 -17.36 27.40 -9.01
C SER A 827 -18.56 28.05 -9.73
N SER A 828 -18.75 27.73 -11.00
CA SER A 828 -19.93 28.13 -11.77
C SER A 828 -21.24 27.58 -11.18
N VAL A 829 -21.22 26.44 -10.47
CA VAL A 829 -22.43 25.74 -10.00
C VAL A 829 -23.26 26.55 -9.01
N PHE A 830 -22.63 27.26 -8.06
CA PHE A 830 -23.32 28.04 -7.01
C PHE A 830 -24.11 29.25 -7.55
N ARG A 831 -23.92 29.62 -8.82
CA ARG A 831 -24.66 30.69 -9.51
C ARG A 831 -25.70 30.16 -10.50
N ARG A 832 -25.71 28.85 -10.77
CA ARG A 832 -26.62 28.16 -11.68
C ARG A 832 -27.88 27.69 -10.95
N ARG A 833 -28.88 27.25 -11.72
CA ARG A 833 -30.22 26.84 -11.25
C ARG A 833 -30.78 25.66 -12.04
N ASP A 834 -29.89 24.77 -12.45
CA ASP A 834 -30.17 23.53 -13.18
C ASP A 834 -29.90 22.30 -12.28
N ASP A 835 -30.51 21.16 -12.60
CA ASP A 835 -30.42 19.96 -11.73
C ASP A 835 -28.97 19.51 -11.49
N ALA A 836 -28.08 19.61 -12.48
CA ALA A 836 -26.66 19.28 -12.30
C ALA A 836 -25.96 20.21 -11.30
N SER A 837 -26.20 21.53 -11.39
CA SER A 837 -25.72 22.48 -10.38
C SER A 837 -26.32 22.22 -8.99
N TYR A 838 -27.59 21.82 -8.92
CA TYR A 838 -28.28 21.53 -7.67
C TYR A 838 -27.72 20.26 -6.99
N ALA A 839 -27.36 19.24 -7.78
CA ALA A 839 -26.67 18.05 -7.32
C ALA A 839 -25.25 18.33 -6.80
N ASN A 840 -24.46 19.15 -7.51
CA ASN A 840 -23.10 19.51 -7.08
C ASN A 840 -23.09 20.29 -5.75
N ILE A 841 -24.13 21.07 -5.44
CA ILE A 841 -24.26 21.75 -4.15
C ILE A 841 -24.40 20.77 -2.97
N ILE A 842 -25.18 19.68 -3.08
CA ILE A 842 -25.28 18.69 -1.99
C ILE A 842 -24.07 17.75 -1.92
N ILE A 843 -23.43 17.44 -3.06
CA ILE A 843 -22.13 16.76 -3.09
C ILE A 843 -21.11 17.57 -2.27
N PHE A 844 -21.07 18.89 -2.48
CA PHE A 844 -20.21 19.80 -1.73
C PHE A 844 -20.55 19.89 -0.23
N LEU A 845 -21.84 19.98 0.14
CA LEU A 845 -22.26 19.95 1.55
C LEU A 845 -21.88 18.63 2.24
N CYS A 846 -22.07 17.49 1.57
CA CYS A 846 -21.61 16.18 2.04
C CYS A 846 -20.09 16.16 2.26
N ALA A 847 -19.33 16.82 1.38
CA ALA A 847 -17.87 16.97 1.49
C ALA A 847 -17.47 17.79 2.73
N LYS A 848 -18.15 18.93 3.00
CA LYS A 848 -17.91 19.73 4.23
C LYS A 848 -18.20 18.92 5.49
N ILE A 849 -19.30 18.18 5.52
CA ILE A 849 -19.66 17.31 6.66
C ILE A 849 -18.58 16.25 6.91
N ILE A 850 -18.07 15.60 5.87
CA ILE A 850 -16.94 14.65 5.95
C ILE A 850 -15.68 15.30 6.53
N GLN A 851 -15.35 16.51 6.08
CA GLN A 851 -14.19 17.26 6.58
C GLN A 851 -14.34 17.62 8.07
N SER A 852 -15.54 18.05 8.51
CA SER A 852 -15.85 18.33 9.92
C SER A 852 -15.95 17.06 10.80
N CYS A 853 -16.24 15.88 10.23
CA CYS A 853 -16.29 14.62 11.01
C CYS A 853 -14.90 14.17 11.49
N TRP A 854 -13.86 14.39 10.68
CA TRP A 854 -12.57 13.68 10.83
C TRP A 854 -11.34 14.59 10.79
N GLY A 855 -11.51 15.92 10.76
CA GLY A 855 -10.40 16.88 10.70
C GLY A 855 -9.32 16.67 11.76
N SER A 856 -8.06 16.86 11.37
CA SER A 856 -6.84 16.56 12.16
C SER A 856 -6.57 17.50 13.35
N HIS A 857 -7.62 18.10 13.91
CA HIS A 857 -7.62 18.88 15.14
C HIS A 857 -8.78 18.38 16.02
N CYS A 858 -8.49 17.53 17.01
CA CYS A 858 -9.49 17.04 17.97
C CYS A 858 -9.80 18.11 19.06
N SER A 859 -9.94 19.36 18.64
CA SER A 859 -10.26 20.52 19.47
C SER A 859 -11.58 21.12 18.99
N PHE A 860 -12.68 20.70 19.62
CA PHE A 860 -14.04 21.24 19.48
C PHE A 860 -14.46 21.63 18.04
N VAL A 861 -15.09 20.69 17.33
CA VAL A 861 -16.04 21.08 16.27
C VAL A 861 -17.07 22.00 16.91
N ASP A 862 -17.23 23.22 16.39
CA ASP A 862 -18.17 24.18 16.94
C ASP A 862 -19.60 23.67 16.80
N GLU A 863 -20.37 23.78 17.88
CA GLU A 863 -21.79 23.39 17.89
C GLU A 863 -22.57 24.25 16.89
N GLY A 864 -22.20 25.53 16.74
CA GLY A 864 -22.76 26.45 15.75
C GLY A 864 -22.45 26.04 14.31
N GLU A 865 -21.20 25.69 13.98
CA GLU A 865 -20.83 25.19 12.65
C GLU A 865 -21.55 23.88 12.29
N TRP A 866 -21.61 22.92 13.23
CA TRP A 866 -22.30 21.64 13.01
C TRP A 866 -23.81 21.82 12.82
N GLN A 867 -24.45 22.68 13.63
CA GLN A 867 -25.85 23.06 13.43
C GLN A 867 -26.05 23.76 12.08
N HIS A 868 -25.16 24.68 11.69
CA HIS A 868 -25.25 25.38 10.40
C HIS A 868 -25.10 24.45 9.18
N LEU A 869 -24.24 23.41 9.25
CA LEU A 869 -24.15 22.38 8.21
C LEU A 869 -25.45 21.56 8.11
N SER A 870 -26.03 21.17 9.23
CA SER A 870 -27.32 20.47 9.29
C SER A 870 -28.47 21.33 8.72
N GLU A 871 -28.55 22.61 9.14
CA GLU A 871 -29.52 23.56 8.59
C GLU A 871 -29.34 23.80 7.10
N SER A 872 -28.08 23.83 6.61
CA SER A 872 -27.76 23.98 5.18
C SER A 872 -28.27 22.80 4.34
N VAL A 873 -28.10 21.57 4.84
CA VAL A 873 -28.61 20.34 4.18
C VAL A 873 -30.14 20.33 4.15
N GLU A 874 -30.80 20.73 5.23
CA GLU A 874 -32.27 20.83 5.27
C GLU A 874 -32.83 22.06 4.53
N GLN A 875 -32.07 23.15 4.41
CA GLN A 875 -32.43 24.26 3.52
C GLN A 875 -32.33 23.82 2.06
N TRP A 876 -31.27 23.10 1.68
CA TRP A 876 -31.13 22.50 0.35
C TRP A 876 -32.27 21.51 0.06
N HIS A 877 -32.69 20.69 1.03
CA HIS A 877 -33.89 19.85 0.85
C HIS A 877 -35.13 20.69 0.57
N ARG A 878 -35.44 21.68 1.43
CA ARG A 878 -36.67 22.47 1.33
C ARG A 878 -36.71 23.37 0.10
N ALA A 879 -35.55 23.69 -0.50
CA ALA A 879 -35.42 24.47 -1.72
C ALA A 879 -35.28 23.63 -3.01
N ARG A 880 -35.34 22.29 -2.94
CA ARG A 880 -35.26 21.42 -4.14
C ARG A 880 -36.30 21.80 -5.20
N PRO A 881 -35.93 21.93 -6.50
CA PRO A 881 -36.89 22.19 -7.57
C PRO A 881 -37.95 21.08 -7.70
N ILE A 882 -39.10 21.39 -8.31
CA ILE A 882 -40.17 20.40 -8.51
C ILE A 882 -39.76 19.21 -9.40
N SER A 883 -38.71 19.34 -10.23
CA SER A 883 -38.06 18.25 -10.97
C SER A 883 -37.40 17.17 -10.09
N TRP A 884 -37.27 17.44 -8.79
CA TRP A 884 -36.70 16.53 -7.77
C TRP A 884 -37.77 15.82 -6.94
N GLN A 885 -39.05 15.94 -7.32
CA GLN A 885 -40.10 15.08 -6.79
C GLN A 885 -40.16 13.79 -7.63
N PRO A 886 -40.33 12.60 -7.02
CA PRO A 886 -40.57 11.37 -7.77
C PRO A 886 -41.86 11.50 -8.60
N LEU A 887 -41.82 11.04 -9.86
CA LEU A 887 -42.99 10.89 -10.72
C LEU A 887 -43.96 9.84 -10.17
N GLN A 888 -43.40 8.84 -9.48
CA GLN A 888 -44.10 7.80 -8.74
C GLN A 888 -43.32 7.58 -7.43
N TYR A 889 -44.05 7.55 -6.31
CA TYR A 889 -43.56 7.09 -5.01
C TYR A 889 -44.39 5.87 -4.57
N LYS A 890 -43.73 4.83 -4.07
CA LYS A 890 -44.38 3.75 -3.29
C LYS A 890 -43.42 3.36 -2.18
N ASP A 891 -43.77 3.65 -0.93
CA ASP A 891 -42.90 3.35 0.22
C ASP A 891 -42.60 1.84 0.33
N SER A 892 -41.62 1.44 1.14
CA SER A 892 -41.30 0.01 1.31
C SER A 892 -42.46 -0.76 1.97
N ASP A 893 -42.57 -2.05 1.64
CA ASP A 893 -43.56 -2.94 2.24
C ASP A 893 -42.92 -4.30 2.51
N LEU A 894 -42.63 -4.53 3.78
CA LEU A 894 -41.99 -5.77 4.26
C LEU A 894 -42.94 -6.98 4.22
N ALA A 895 -44.27 -6.76 4.21
CA ALA A 895 -45.26 -7.83 4.07
C ALA A 895 -45.46 -8.26 2.61
N GLU A 896 -45.34 -7.34 1.64
CA GLU A 896 -45.18 -7.65 0.21
C GLU A 896 -43.77 -8.18 -0.14
N ASN A 897 -42.86 -8.31 0.84
CA ASN A 897 -41.45 -8.67 0.65
C ASN A 897 -40.69 -7.70 -0.31
N ARG A 898 -41.04 -6.41 -0.23
CA ARG A 898 -40.54 -5.30 -1.03
C ARG A 898 -39.77 -4.32 -0.12
N PRO A 899 -38.51 -4.64 0.24
CA PRO A 899 -37.76 -3.94 1.30
C PRO A 899 -37.38 -2.50 0.96
N PHE A 900 -37.30 -2.15 -0.33
CA PHE A 900 -36.90 -0.82 -0.77
C PHE A 900 -38.08 -0.05 -1.36
N PRO A 901 -38.19 1.26 -1.09
CA PRO A 901 -39.19 2.12 -1.71
C PRO A 901 -38.91 2.32 -3.21
N GLU A 902 -39.97 2.58 -3.96
CA GLU A 902 -39.91 2.95 -5.38
C GLU A 902 -39.94 4.48 -5.51
N LEU A 903 -38.92 5.06 -6.16
CA LEU A 903 -38.77 6.49 -6.40
C LEU A 903 -38.38 6.75 -7.86
N TRP A 904 -39.36 6.91 -8.75
CA TRP A 904 -39.09 7.11 -10.19
C TRP A 904 -38.75 8.57 -10.46
N MET A 905 -37.48 8.88 -10.75
CA MET A 905 -37.00 10.26 -10.90
C MET A 905 -36.96 10.68 -12.38
N MET A 906 -37.38 11.92 -12.67
CA MET A 906 -37.33 12.46 -14.04
C MET A 906 -35.95 12.95 -14.50
N SER A 907 -34.97 12.99 -13.60
CA SER A 907 -33.69 13.67 -13.81
C SER A 907 -32.54 12.86 -13.18
N PRO A 908 -31.54 12.38 -13.94
CA PRO A 908 -30.42 11.60 -13.39
C PRO A 908 -29.58 12.33 -12.31
N PRO A 909 -29.26 13.64 -12.44
CA PRO A 909 -28.63 14.39 -11.34
C PRO A 909 -29.47 14.40 -10.06
N ALA A 910 -30.81 14.32 -10.18
CA ALA A 910 -31.69 14.27 -9.00
C ALA A 910 -31.61 12.93 -8.26
N VAL A 911 -31.41 11.81 -8.96
CA VAL A 911 -31.15 10.50 -8.31
C VAL A 911 -29.88 10.59 -7.46
N VAL A 912 -28.77 11.03 -8.08
CA VAL A 912 -27.46 11.11 -7.42
C VAL A 912 -27.49 12.12 -6.27
N GLY A 913 -28.01 13.33 -6.49
CA GLY A 913 -28.10 14.34 -5.44
C GLY A 913 -28.98 13.93 -4.25
N LEU A 914 -30.06 13.16 -4.47
CA LEU A 914 -30.84 12.60 -3.37
C LEU A 914 -30.08 11.52 -2.58
N GLN A 915 -29.18 10.77 -3.22
CA GLN A 915 -28.29 9.85 -2.51
C GLN A 915 -27.24 10.60 -1.68
N TYR A 916 -26.61 11.66 -2.21
CA TYR A 916 -25.69 12.50 -1.42
C TYR A 916 -26.42 13.23 -0.27
N TYR A 917 -27.70 13.57 -0.42
CA TYR A 917 -28.53 14.05 0.69
C TYR A 917 -28.71 13.00 1.78
N HIS A 918 -29.09 11.77 1.42
CA HIS A 918 -29.21 10.69 2.40
C HIS A 918 -27.87 10.27 3.01
N ALA A 919 -26.75 10.38 2.27
CA ALA A 919 -25.40 10.24 2.81
C ALA A 919 -25.11 11.32 3.87
N SER A 920 -25.42 12.59 3.57
CA SER A 920 -25.31 13.69 4.55
C SER A 920 -26.17 13.45 5.79
N CYS A 921 -27.41 12.98 5.65
CA CYS A 921 -28.26 12.63 6.79
C CYS A 921 -27.66 11.49 7.64
N ILE A 922 -27.12 10.44 7.00
CA ILE A 922 -26.44 9.33 7.67
C ILE A 922 -25.23 9.84 8.45
N LEU A 923 -24.36 10.64 7.82
CA LEU A 923 -23.16 11.20 8.44
C LEU A 923 -23.50 12.14 9.61
N LEU A 924 -24.46 13.05 9.42
CA LEU A 924 -24.93 13.95 10.48
C LEU A 924 -25.53 13.18 11.66
N THR A 925 -26.14 12.02 11.42
CA THR A 925 -26.68 11.12 12.45
C THR A 925 -25.56 10.33 13.14
N SER A 926 -24.65 9.69 12.39
CA SER A 926 -23.60 8.83 12.96
C SER A 926 -22.52 9.62 13.72
N SER A 927 -22.33 10.89 13.38
CA SER A 927 -21.37 11.80 14.02
C SER A 927 -22.02 12.73 15.04
N HIS A 928 -23.32 12.55 15.34
CA HIS A 928 -24.05 13.36 16.31
C HIS A 928 -23.53 13.10 17.74
N ARG A 929 -22.99 14.11 18.40
CA ARG A 929 -22.45 13.96 19.77
C ARG A 929 -23.54 14.20 20.80
N HIS A 930 -23.66 13.30 21.77
CA HIS A 930 -24.65 13.38 22.85
C HIS A 930 -24.22 14.33 23.97
N TRP A 931 -24.03 15.62 23.65
CA TRP A 931 -23.76 16.64 24.66
C TRP A 931 -24.86 16.65 25.73
N ASN A 932 -24.46 16.55 27.01
CA ASN A 932 -25.31 16.60 28.20
C ASN A 932 -26.30 15.42 28.44
N VAL A 933 -26.15 14.25 27.80
CA VAL A 933 -26.92 13.05 28.16
C VAL A 933 -26.31 12.38 29.42
N SER A 934 -27.08 12.32 30.51
CA SER A 934 -26.60 11.84 31.83
C SER A 934 -27.12 10.45 32.25
N SER A 935 -27.66 9.66 31.32
CA SER A 935 -28.23 8.34 31.62
C SER A 935 -27.93 7.33 30.52
N ASP A 936 -27.41 6.16 30.93
CA ASP A 936 -27.04 5.07 30.01
C ASP A 936 -28.23 4.51 29.24
N TYR A 937 -29.43 4.54 29.84
CA TYR A 937 -30.68 4.15 29.18
C TYR A 937 -31.02 5.13 28.04
N GLU A 938 -30.91 6.43 28.26
CA GLU A 938 -31.16 7.43 27.20
C GLU A 938 -30.10 7.32 26.11
N LEU A 939 -28.82 7.10 26.46
CA LEU A 939 -27.74 6.85 25.52
C LEU A 939 -27.99 5.60 24.65
N ALA A 940 -28.40 4.49 25.26
CA ALA A 940 -28.75 3.26 24.54
C ALA A 940 -30.01 3.42 23.66
N ARG A 941 -31.01 4.19 24.12
CA ARG A 941 -32.21 4.51 23.32
C ARG A 941 -31.88 5.40 22.13
N LEU A 942 -30.97 6.35 22.29
CA LEU A 942 -30.52 7.24 21.23
C LEU A 942 -29.77 6.47 20.14
N ARG A 943 -28.76 5.65 20.47
CA ARG A 943 -28.05 4.80 19.50
C ARG A 943 -29.00 3.93 18.67
N ARG A 944 -29.97 3.26 19.32
CA ARG A 944 -31.00 2.45 18.63
C ARG A 944 -31.93 3.27 17.72
N THR A 945 -32.09 4.57 17.99
CA THR A 945 -32.86 5.51 17.16
C THR A 945 -32.03 6.02 15.98
N GLU A 946 -30.74 6.24 16.19
CA GLU A 946 -29.76 6.63 15.17
C GLU A 946 -29.53 5.51 14.16
N GLU A 947 -29.27 4.28 14.60
CA GLU A 947 -29.21 3.08 13.73
C GLU A 947 -30.46 2.96 12.85
N ARG A 948 -31.66 3.12 13.44
CA ARG A 948 -32.93 3.04 12.71
C ARG A 948 -33.08 4.17 11.68
N THR A 949 -32.57 5.35 11.99
CA THR A 949 -32.58 6.51 11.08
C THR A 949 -31.60 6.30 9.92
N ILE A 950 -30.39 5.83 10.22
CA ILE A 950 -29.36 5.45 9.26
C ILE A 950 -29.87 4.35 8.31
N ALA A 951 -30.47 3.28 8.84
CA ALA A 951 -31.09 2.21 8.06
C ALA A 951 -32.21 2.75 7.15
N SER A 952 -33.06 3.66 7.65
CA SER A 952 -34.14 4.29 6.86
C SER A 952 -33.61 5.17 5.71
N HIS A 953 -32.43 5.77 5.84
CA HIS A 953 -31.77 6.48 4.75
C HIS A 953 -31.07 5.53 3.77
N LEU A 954 -30.41 4.48 4.27
CA LEU A 954 -29.75 3.45 3.46
C LEU A 954 -30.74 2.67 2.57
N VAL A 955 -31.90 2.31 3.11
CA VAL A 955 -33.02 1.71 2.37
C VAL A 955 -33.50 2.63 1.23
N ARG A 956 -33.48 3.97 1.43
CA ARG A 956 -33.83 4.94 0.38
C ARG A 956 -32.73 5.13 -0.66
N THR A 957 -31.44 5.06 -0.33
CA THR A 957 -30.37 5.16 -1.34
C THR A 957 -30.35 3.96 -2.27
N ILE A 958 -30.59 2.74 -1.76
CA ILE A 958 -30.78 1.53 -2.56
C ILE A 958 -32.06 1.61 -3.39
N GLY A 959 -33.17 2.08 -2.80
CA GLY A 959 -34.43 2.31 -3.51
C GLY A 959 -34.29 3.28 -4.69
N LEU A 960 -33.54 4.38 -4.52
CA LEU A 960 -33.19 5.31 -5.59
C LEU A 960 -32.41 4.63 -6.74
N SER A 961 -31.41 3.80 -6.43
CA SER A 961 -30.67 3.04 -7.44
C SER A 961 -31.55 2.06 -8.20
N MET A 962 -32.34 1.25 -7.48
CA MET A 962 -33.17 0.19 -8.07
C MET A 962 -34.35 0.74 -8.87
N SER A 963 -34.83 1.93 -8.53
CA SER A 963 -35.94 2.59 -9.23
C SER A 963 -35.53 3.28 -10.55
N ASN A 964 -34.23 3.53 -10.75
CA ASN A 964 -33.72 4.37 -11.83
C ASN A 964 -32.60 3.64 -12.57
N GLU A 965 -32.89 2.43 -13.07
CA GLU A 965 -31.91 1.45 -13.56
C GLU A 965 -30.96 1.96 -14.67
N THR A 966 -31.35 3.00 -15.41
CA THR A 966 -30.52 3.68 -16.43
C THR A 966 -29.47 4.64 -15.86
N VAL A 967 -29.54 4.94 -14.56
CA VAL A 967 -28.63 5.83 -13.83
C VAL A 967 -27.57 4.99 -13.13
N GLU A 968 -26.74 4.32 -13.92
CA GLU A 968 -25.73 3.35 -13.46
C GLU A 968 -24.78 3.91 -12.38
N ASN A 969 -24.51 5.23 -12.39
CA ASN A 969 -23.71 5.88 -11.35
C ASN A 969 -24.34 5.80 -9.93
N ALA A 970 -25.67 5.70 -9.84
CA ALA A 970 -26.37 5.61 -8.56
C ALA A 970 -26.12 4.27 -7.83
N TYR A 971 -25.43 3.31 -8.44
CA TYR A 971 -25.01 2.10 -7.74
C TYR A 971 -23.89 2.36 -6.74
N PHE A 972 -22.90 3.20 -7.07
CA PHE A 972 -21.66 3.35 -6.29
C PHE A 972 -21.91 3.90 -4.87
N MET A 973 -22.60 5.04 -4.74
CA MET A 973 -22.91 5.62 -3.41
C MET A 973 -23.76 4.68 -2.53
N ALA A 974 -24.69 3.93 -3.13
CA ALA A 974 -25.47 2.93 -2.40
C ALA A 974 -24.59 1.77 -1.89
N CYS A 975 -23.62 1.30 -2.69
CA CYS A 975 -22.63 0.31 -2.24
C CYS A 975 -21.74 0.84 -1.10
N HIS A 976 -21.20 2.06 -1.21
CA HIS A 976 -20.32 2.63 -0.16
C HIS A 976 -21.05 2.81 1.18
N LEU A 977 -22.29 3.31 1.14
CA LEU A 977 -23.12 3.43 2.36
C LEU A 977 -23.54 2.06 2.91
N LEU A 978 -23.81 1.08 2.04
CA LEU A 978 -24.16 -0.27 2.46
C LEU A 978 -22.98 -1.01 3.10
N HIS A 979 -21.75 -0.83 2.59
CA HIS A 979 -20.55 -1.37 3.23
C HIS A 979 -20.36 -0.83 4.66
N ARG A 980 -20.43 0.50 4.84
CA ARG A 980 -20.16 1.12 6.15
C ARG A 980 -21.31 1.02 7.14
N TYR A 981 -22.56 1.11 6.68
CA TYR A 981 -23.74 1.22 7.55
C TYR A 981 -24.73 0.05 7.38
N GLY A 982 -24.35 -1.00 6.65
CA GLY A 982 -25.18 -2.19 6.44
C GLY A 982 -25.51 -2.96 7.71
N TYR A 983 -24.64 -2.90 8.73
CA TYR A 983 -24.90 -3.45 10.07
C TYR A 983 -26.20 -2.91 10.71
N CYS A 984 -26.62 -1.67 10.37
CA CYS A 984 -27.88 -1.08 10.84
C CYS A 984 -29.14 -1.75 10.25
N LEU A 985 -29.02 -2.52 9.15
CA LEU A 985 -30.15 -3.21 8.54
C LEU A 985 -30.55 -4.42 9.38
N ARG A 986 -31.66 -4.32 10.12
CA ARG A 986 -32.12 -5.38 11.04
C ARG A 986 -33.09 -6.38 10.38
N HIS A 987 -33.91 -5.98 9.39
CA HIS A 987 -34.96 -6.88 8.87
C HIS A 987 -34.43 -7.88 7.83
N PRO A 988 -34.81 -9.18 7.88
CA PRO A 988 -34.29 -10.19 6.94
C PRO A 988 -34.54 -9.89 5.45
N SER A 989 -35.69 -9.31 5.10
CA SER A 989 -35.95 -8.88 3.71
C SER A 989 -35.06 -7.72 3.26
N GLU A 990 -34.66 -6.82 4.17
CA GLU A 990 -33.73 -5.73 3.85
C GLU A 990 -32.32 -6.29 3.63
N LYS A 991 -31.83 -7.11 4.57
CA LYS A 991 -30.55 -7.84 4.45
C LYS A 991 -30.46 -8.60 3.12
N GLN A 992 -31.41 -9.48 2.83
CA GLN A 992 -31.45 -10.27 1.59
C GLN A 992 -31.82 -9.44 0.35
N GLY A 993 -32.42 -8.27 0.51
CA GLY A 993 -32.59 -7.28 -0.55
C GLY A 993 -31.25 -6.67 -0.96
N SER A 994 -30.44 -6.25 0.03
CA SER A 994 -29.13 -5.63 -0.15
C SER A 994 -28.14 -6.59 -0.82
N LEU A 995 -28.12 -7.87 -0.43
CA LEU A 995 -27.27 -8.87 -1.08
C LEU A 995 -27.71 -9.22 -2.51
N LYS A 996 -28.98 -8.97 -2.88
CA LYS A 996 -29.44 -9.06 -4.28
C LYS A 996 -29.10 -7.79 -5.06
N PHE A 997 -29.14 -6.64 -4.42
CA PHE A 997 -28.70 -5.36 -4.98
C PHE A 997 -27.22 -5.41 -5.36
N LEU A 998 -26.33 -5.82 -4.44
CA LEU A 998 -24.90 -5.95 -4.71
C LEU A 998 -24.59 -6.85 -5.92
N ARG A 999 -25.11 -8.08 -5.93
CA ARG A 999 -24.99 -9.01 -7.08
C ARG A 999 -25.59 -8.46 -8.40
N ARG A 1000 -26.52 -7.50 -8.31
CA ARG A 1000 -27.05 -6.77 -9.50
C ARG A 1000 -26.08 -5.68 -9.97
N VAL A 1001 -25.46 -4.93 -9.06
CA VAL A 1001 -24.47 -3.88 -9.39
C VAL A 1001 -23.31 -4.48 -10.17
N GLU A 1002 -22.73 -5.56 -9.67
CA GLU A 1002 -21.60 -6.26 -10.31
C GLU A 1002 -21.95 -6.72 -11.74
N LYS A 1003 -23.15 -7.28 -11.93
CA LYS A 1003 -23.67 -7.67 -13.24
C LYS A 1003 -24.01 -6.48 -14.18
N ALA A 1004 -24.21 -5.28 -13.65
CA ALA A 1004 -24.63 -4.11 -14.42
C ALA A 1004 -23.45 -3.24 -14.89
N VAL A 1005 -22.44 -3.05 -14.02
CA VAL A 1005 -21.32 -2.10 -14.24
C VAL A 1005 -19.92 -2.70 -14.01
N GLY A 1006 -19.82 -4.00 -13.69
CA GLY A 1006 -18.53 -4.67 -13.45
C GLY A 1006 -17.87 -4.33 -12.11
N TRP A 1007 -18.56 -3.60 -11.23
CA TRP A 1007 -18.00 -3.26 -9.91
C TRP A 1007 -18.07 -4.47 -8.98
N ARG A 1008 -16.93 -4.89 -8.42
CA ARG A 1008 -16.84 -6.09 -7.58
C ARG A 1008 -17.47 -5.89 -6.20
N THR A 1009 -18.39 -6.79 -5.84
CA THR A 1009 -19.20 -6.73 -4.61
C THR A 1009 -19.14 -8.01 -3.76
N ASP A 1010 -18.62 -9.10 -4.30
CA ASP A 1010 -18.49 -10.42 -3.63
C ASP A 1010 -17.75 -10.40 -2.28
N TRP A 1011 -16.90 -9.39 -2.02
CA TRP A 1011 -16.23 -9.18 -0.73
C TRP A 1011 -17.18 -8.52 0.28
N MET A 1012 -17.86 -7.45 -0.13
CA MET A 1012 -18.84 -6.70 0.66
C MET A 1012 -20.07 -7.57 1.03
N ILE A 1013 -20.41 -8.53 0.17
CA ILE A 1013 -21.44 -9.55 0.45
C ILE A 1013 -21.05 -10.40 1.67
N ARG A 1014 -19.80 -10.90 1.70
CA ARG A 1014 -19.31 -11.72 2.82
C ARG A 1014 -19.18 -10.92 4.11
N GLU A 1015 -18.62 -9.71 4.01
CA GLU A 1015 -18.48 -8.76 5.11
C GLU A 1015 -19.83 -8.51 5.81
N LEU A 1016 -20.89 -8.24 5.03
CA LEU A 1016 -22.24 -8.04 5.57
C LEU A 1016 -22.84 -9.34 6.11
N GLU A 1017 -22.60 -10.49 5.47
CA GLU A 1017 -23.03 -11.79 5.96
C GLU A 1017 -22.37 -12.14 7.32
N VAL A 1018 -21.11 -11.73 7.57
CA VAL A 1018 -20.41 -11.83 8.86
C VAL A 1018 -20.96 -10.86 9.91
N GLN A 1019 -20.96 -9.55 9.64
CA GLN A 1019 -21.48 -8.52 10.56
C GLN A 1019 -22.92 -8.80 11.02
N TRP A 1020 -23.75 -9.35 10.11
CA TRP A 1020 -25.12 -9.74 10.42
C TRP A 1020 -25.25 -11.08 11.15
N GLY A 1021 -24.23 -11.93 11.12
CA GLY A 1021 -24.11 -13.14 11.92
C GLY A 1021 -23.76 -12.79 13.37
N GLU A 1022 -22.65 -12.09 13.59
CA GLU A 1022 -22.15 -11.66 14.90
C GLU A 1022 -23.23 -10.91 15.71
N LEU A 1023 -23.84 -9.88 15.11
CA LEU A 1023 -24.92 -9.13 15.77
C LEU A 1023 -26.16 -9.99 16.05
N ALA A 1024 -26.43 -11.01 15.24
CA ALA A 1024 -27.51 -11.96 15.47
C ALA A 1024 -27.15 -13.08 16.46
N GLU A 1025 -25.89 -13.18 16.91
CA GLU A 1025 -25.47 -13.98 18.05
C GLU A 1025 -25.47 -13.13 19.33
N MET A 1026 -25.04 -11.87 19.26
CA MET A 1026 -25.17 -10.92 20.38
C MET A 1026 -26.63 -10.63 20.78
N ASP A 1027 -27.57 -10.61 19.82
CA ASP A 1027 -29.03 -10.52 20.08
C ASP A 1027 -29.63 -11.87 20.58
N ARG A 1028 -28.87 -12.98 20.61
CA ARG A 1028 -29.27 -14.30 21.15
C ARG A 1028 -28.64 -14.55 22.53
N TRP A 1029 -29.27 -14.01 23.56
CA TRP A 1029 -28.99 -14.40 24.96
C TRP A 1029 -29.76 -15.68 25.30
N ASP A 1030 -29.09 -16.82 25.17
CA ASP A 1030 -29.45 -18.12 25.78
C ASP A 1030 -28.63 -18.35 27.07
#